data_AF-A0A524EX14-F1
#
_entry.id   AF-A0A524EX14-F1
#
_cell.length_a   1.000
_cell.length_b   1.000
_cell.length_c   1.000
_cell.angle_alpha   90.00
_cell.angle_beta   90.00
_cell.angle_gamma   90.00
#
_symmetry.space_group_name_H-M   'P 1'
#
loop_
_entity.id
_entity.type
_entity.pdbx_description
1 polymer ?
#
loop_
_entity_poly.entity_id
_entity_poly.type
_entity_poly.pdbx_seq_one_letter_code
_entity_poly.pdbx_strand_id
1 'polypeptide(L)'
;MSEKKIVQPSGYTGKILWVDLSQKEIREETPDESIYRSYLGGYGLGVYHIYTRIKPGCDPMGPENILGFCPGLFTGSAAPLTGRYVVCGKSPLTGKGKRKNGTIGTGGWGNANSGGMFGPAIRRGGYDCIFFTGISEKPVYLIIRNGKVSIESAEDLWGKDCVETEEALKLLHGANCEVASIGQAGENLSLISGIVTDEGRIAARSGLGAVMGSKKLKAVCISGRNRVSYYEKNTLLELSKAYHKTIQSYTKNKIINGFFPMIDRISPLFRMVNANLGGSGESLAKMATASMSGSGLGTTIANVMSAQTGDSPVMNFKGVGYKDFPMKKAMKLRGKRIQSFVKKRYGCFGCPIRCGAIVEYEGLPYKKKTTHRPEYETTCSFGSMILCDDLDALFKINEYLNRAGMDSISAGNVVAYVMECVENGILKREDFKCKKHPDGFLPVWGDSQSVLSLLELMVNREGIGDLLADGTLNASEHIHGTSDFVMHCNGQELPMHDPRYNPSMGLTYIIDPTPGRHTAGNMDTEGGLGLNFFIKDIKFENSKDAIEKARLSAKVVQFHQVYEALGICLLAINFAQYPLIELLTATTGWEITPSEILEIGHRIQTLRQMFNAREGAIRHEISQRAIGSPILEKGPIKRVSLDLEVMAKAYYTAMGFREDGLPLETTLNKLNLDFCVKDIGVSEGNPNPLINKWAEKEGNSINFGKNYEWRFFTGG
;
A
#
# COMPACT_ATOMS: atom_id res chain seq x y z
N MET A 1 5.74 -32.86 -38.91
CA MET A 1 5.72 -32.18 -37.60
C MET A 1 6.88 -31.21 -37.56
N SER A 2 6.65 -29.93 -37.86
CA SER A 2 7.68 -28.91 -37.74
C SER A 2 7.92 -28.64 -36.25
N GLU A 3 9.17 -28.74 -35.82
CA GLU A 3 9.60 -28.26 -34.50
C GLU A 3 9.14 -26.81 -34.34
N LYS A 4 8.19 -26.57 -33.42
CA LYS A 4 7.86 -25.21 -32.99
C LYS A 4 9.15 -24.62 -32.41
N LYS A 5 9.84 -23.77 -33.17
CA LYS A 5 10.86 -22.87 -32.63
C LYS A 5 10.25 -22.18 -31.41
N ILE A 6 10.76 -22.48 -30.21
CA ILE A 6 10.39 -21.77 -29.00
C ILE A 6 10.92 -20.34 -29.18
N VAL A 7 10.07 -19.45 -29.68
CA VAL A 7 10.35 -18.01 -29.71
C VAL A 7 10.38 -17.58 -28.25
N GLN A 8 11.53 -17.11 -27.76
CA GLN A 8 11.59 -16.56 -26.41
C GLN A 8 10.62 -15.36 -26.32
N PRO A 9 9.81 -15.29 -25.25
CA PRO A 9 8.96 -14.14 -25.03
C PRO A 9 9.79 -12.86 -24.91
N SER A 10 9.19 -11.73 -25.32
CA SER A 10 9.79 -10.40 -25.22
C SER A 10 9.14 -9.64 -24.06
N GLY A 11 9.96 -9.05 -23.20
CA GLY A 11 9.51 -8.27 -22.04
C GLY A 11 9.36 -9.06 -20.74
N TYR A 12 9.21 -10.37 -20.81
CA TYR A 12 9.07 -11.28 -19.66
C TYR A 12 9.82 -12.59 -19.91
N THR A 13 10.04 -13.40 -18.87
CA THR A 13 10.83 -14.64 -18.94
C THR A 13 10.01 -15.86 -19.37
N GLY A 14 8.69 -15.79 -19.18
CA GLY A 14 7.75 -16.88 -19.42
C GLY A 14 7.73 -17.93 -18.32
N LYS A 15 8.44 -17.70 -17.21
CA LYS A 15 8.66 -18.70 -16.16
C LYS A 15 8.14 -18.24 -14.80
N ILE A 16 7.38 -19.10 -14.15
CA ILE A 16 6.93 -18.93 -12.77
C ILE A 16 7.58 -20.00 -11.90
N LEU A 17 8.16 -19.59 -10.78
CA LEU A 17 8.75 -20.51 -9.80
C LEU A 17 7.71 -20.86 -8.73
N TRP A 18 7.46 -22.15 -8.54
CA TRP A 18 6.64 -22.70 -7.47
C TRP A 18 7.54 -23.42 -6.47
N VAL A 19 7.35 -23.12 -5.18
CA VAL A 19 8.12 -23.71 -4.08
C VAL A 19 7.15 -24.27 -3.04
N ASP A 20 7.13 -25.58 -2.85
CA ASP A 20 6.42 -26.22 -1.75
C ASP A 20 7.39 -26.40 -0.58
N LEU A 21 7.16 -25.68 0.51
CA LEU A 21 8.04 -25.69 1.68
C LEU A 21 7.87 -26.93 2.55
N SER A 22 6.73 -27.61 2.47
CA SER A 22 6.49 -28.85 3.20
C SER A 22 7.24 -30.02 2.55
N GLN A 23 7.17 -30.13 1.23
CA GLN A 23 7.83 -31.19 0.46
C GLN A 23 9.25 -30.83 0.00
N LYS A 24 9.66 -29.55 0.18
CA LYS A 24 10.89 -28.97 -0.38
C LYS A 24 10.97 -29.13 -1.91
N GLU A 25 9.82 -29.14 -2.57
CA GLU A 25 9.72 -29.27 -4.02
C GLU A 25 9.88 -27.90 -4.68
N ILE A 26 10.67 -27.85 -5.76
CA ILE A 26 10.85 -26.66 -6.58
C ILE A 26 10.44 -27.02 -8.01
N ARG A 27 9.48 -26.27 -8.56
CA ARG A 27 8.93 -26.50 -9.91
C ARG A 27 8.87 -25.21 -10.71
N GLU A 28 9.28 -25.27 -11.97
CA GLU A 28 9.05 -24.20 -12.94
C GLU A 28 7.75 -24.47 -13.72
N GLU A 29 6.91 -23.45 -13.86
CA GLU A 29 5.71 -23.46 -14.71
C GLU A 29 5.88 -22.43 -15.82
N THR A 30 5.44 -22.77 -17.04
CA THR A 30 5.41 -21.87 -18.19
C THR A 30 3.96 -21.58 -18.55
N PRO A 31 3.38 -20.44 -18.11
CA PRO A 31 2.02 -20.07 -18.47
C PRO A 31 1.90 -19.77 -19.97
N ASP A 32 0.70 -19.97 -20.52
CA ASP A 32 0.37 -19.55 -21.88
C ASP A 32 0.44 -18.01 -22.03
N GLU A 33 0.87 -17.51 -23.19
CA GLU A 33 0.97 -16.07 -23.46
C GLU A 33 -0.38 -15.35 -23.28
N SER A 34 -1.51 -16.01 -23.54
CA SER A 34 -2.85 -15.46 -23.32
C SER A 34 -3.08 -15.02 -21.87
N ILE A 35 -2.44 -15.66 -20.88
CA ILE A 35 -2.50 -15.25 -19.47
C ILE A 35 -1.76 -13.92 -19.30
N TYR A 36 -0.57 -13.78 -19.86
CA TYR A 36 0.18 -12.52 -19.82
C TYR A 36 -0.57 -11.39 -20.56
N ARG A 37 -1.23 -11.68 -21.68
CA ARG A 37 -2.06 -10.67 -22.37
C ARG A 37 -3.30 -10.27 -21.57
N SER A 38 -3.89 -11.21 -20.84
CA SER A 38 -5.12 -10.98 -20.07
C SER A 38 -4.89 -10.30 -18.73
N TYR A 39 -3.71 -10.52 -18.12
CA TYR A 39 -3.40 -10.12 -16.74
C TYR A 39 -2.08 -9.35 -16.58
N LEU A 40 -1.31 -9.20 -17.65
CA LEU A 40 0.00 -8.52 -17.69
C LEU A 40 1.04 -9.20 -16.78
N GLY A 41 1.34 -8.57 -15.66
CA GLY A 41 2.32 -8.99 -14.66
C GLY A 41 1.84 -8.64 -13.27
N GLY A 42 2.77 -8.50 -12.32
CA GLY A 42 2.46 -8.01 -10.99
C GLY A 42 1.38 -8.82 -10.32
N TYR A 43 0.52 -8.14 -9.55
CA TYR A 43 -0.62 -8.81 -8.93
C TYR A 43 -1.71 -9.28 -9.91
N GLY A 44 -1.62 -8.98 -11.21
CA GLY A 44 -2.55 -9.51 -12.22
C GLY A 44 -2.29 -11.00 -12.41
N LEU A 45 -1.01 -11.37 -12.62
CA LEU A 45 -0.59 -12.78 -12.54
C LEU A 45 -0.82 -13.35 -11.15
N GLY A 46 -0.53 -12.56 -10.11
CA GLY A 46 -0.80 -12.94 -8.72
C GLY A 46 -2.23 -13.41 -8.50
N VAL A 47 -3.23 -12.57 -8.81
CA VAL A 47 -4.64 -12.89 -8.57
C VAL A 47 -5.13 -14.05 -9.43
N TYR A 48 -4.69 -14.16 -10.69
CA TYR A 48 -5.03 -15.30 -11.55
C TYR A 48 -4.55 -16.63 -10.94
N HIS A 49 -3.26 -16.72 -10.60
CA HIS A 49 -2.69 -17.96 -10.05
C HIS A 49 -3.23 -18.28 -8.66
N ILE A 50 -3.43 -17.28 -7.81
CA ILE A 50 -3.95 -17.47 -6.46
C ILE A 50 -5.42 -17.90 -6.48
N TYR A 51 -6.28 -17.21 -7.23
CA TYR A 51 -7.71 -17.54 -7.30
C TYR A 51 -7.93 -18.96 -7.80
N THR A 52 -7.24 -19.35 -8.87
CA THR A 52 -7.43 -20.65 -9.53
C THR A 52 -6.91 -21.84 -8.73
N ARG A 53 -6.10 -21.61 -7.69
CA ARG A 53 -5.41 -22.69 -6.93
C ARG A 53 -5.79 -22.73 -5.45
N ILE A 54 -6.08 -21.60 -4.82
CA ILE A 54 -6.58 -21.59 -3.44
C ILE A 54 -8.04 -22.02 -3.43
N LYS A 55 -8.36 -23.06 -2.63
CA LYS A 55 -9.74 -23.49 -2.40
C LYS A 55 -10.48 -22.52 -1.47
N PRO A 56 -11.82 -22.36 -1.63
CA PRO A 56 -12.63 -21.59 -0.71
C PRO A 56 -12.42 -21.99 0.75
N GLY A 57 -12.30 -21.01 1.65
CA GLY A 57 -12.19 -21.27 3.09
C GLY A 57 -10.79 -21.62 3.59
N CYS A 58 -9.77 -21.72 2.71
CA CYS A 58 -8.37 -21.92 3.06
C CYS A 58 -7.95 -21.05 4.25
N ASP A 59 -7.28 -21.62 5.26
CA ASP A 59 -6.69 -20.84 6.35
C ASP A 59 -5.58 -19.91 5.82
N PRO A 60 -5.65 -18.58 6.03
CA PRO A 60 -4.61 -17.66 5.60
C PRO A 60 -3.22 -17.94 6.21
N MET A 61 -3.14 -18.60 7.36
CA MET A 61 -1.85 -18.93 7.98
C MET A 61 -1.42 -20.37 7.69
N GLY A 62 -2.27 -21.14 7.02
CA GLY A 62 -2.09 -22.56 6.75
C GLY A 62 -1.20 -22.88 5.55
N PRO A 63 -0.93 -24.18 5.32
CA PRO A 63 -0.07 -24.64 4.23
C PRO A 63 -0.67 -24.41 2.84
N GLU A 64 -2.00 -24.38 2.72
CA GLU A 64 -2.71 -24.18 1.46
C GLU A 64 -2.71 -22.72 0.97
N ASN A 65 -2.44 -21.74 1.85
CA ASN A 65 -2.33 -20.35 1.41
C ASN A 65 -1.09 -20.18 0.55
N ILE A 66 -1.24 -19.38 -0.51
CA ILE A 66 -0.16 -19.06 -1.45
C ILE A 66 0.39 -17.68 -1.08
N LEU A 67 1.71 -17.61 -0.87
CA LEU A 67 2.43 -16.34 -0.78
C LEU A 67 3.18 -16.12 -2.10
N GLY A 68 2.81 -15.07 -2.83
CA GLY A 68 3.41 -14.73 -4.13
C GLY A 68 4.25 -13.47 -4.09
N PHE A 69 5.38 -13.47 -4.80
CA PHE A 69 6.19 -12.30 -5.13
C PHE A 69 6.13 -12.05 -6.62
N CYS A 70 5.43 -10.98 -7.01
CA CYS A 70 5.03 -10.74 -8.39
C CYS A 70 5.54 -9.36 -8.87
N PRO A 71 6.70 -9.30 -9.54
CA PRO A 71 7.13 -8.14 -10.31
C PRO A 71 6.14 -7.77 -11.41
N GLY A 72 5.98 -6.47 -11.66
CA GLY A 72 5.19 -6.00 -12.81
C GLY A 72 5.82 -6.38 -14.14
N LEU A 73 5.03 -6.33 -15.22
CA LEU A 73 5.50 -6.67 -16.57
C LEU A 73 6.69 -5.82 -17.03
N PHE A 74 6.73 -4.53 -16.68
CA PHE A 74 7.87 -3.66 -17.00
C PHE A 74 9.01 -3.75 -15.98
N THR A 75 8.87 -4.53 -14.93
CA THR A 75 9.86 -4.55 -13.86
C THR A 75 11.16 -5.16 -14.33
N GLY A 76 12.27 -4.47 -14.06
CA GLY A 76 13.59 -4.85 -14.58
C GLY A 76 13.86 -4.43 -16.03
N SER A 77 12.88 -3.83 -16.73
CA SER A 77 13.06 -3.26 -18.06
C SER A 77 13.67 -1.85 -18.01
N ALA A 78 13.97 -1.26 -19.17
CA ALA A 78 14.42 0.14 -19.26
C ALA A 78 13.29 1.17 -19.13
N ALA A 79 12.02 0.74 -19.00
CA ALA A 79 10.91 1.65 -18.79
C ALA A 79 11.11 2.47 -17.49
N PRO A 80 10.80 3.77 -17.50
CA PRO A 80 11.01 4.62 -16.32
C PRO A 80 10.00 4.28 -15.22
N LEU A 81 10.42 4.37 -13.95
CA LEU A 81 9.54 4.21 -12.78
C LEU A 81 8.94 2.82 -12.56
N THR A 82 9.50 1.76 -13.16
CA THR A 82 8.93 0.41 -13.15
C THR A 82 9.58 -0.58 -12.18
N GLY A 83 10.30 -0.10 -11.17
CA GLY A 83 10.98 -0.95 -10.18
C GLY A 83 10.09 -1.62 -9.13
N ARG A 84 8.77 -1.77 -9.37
CA ARG A 84 7.83 -2.28 -8.36
C ARG A 84 7.60 -3.79 -8.44
N TYR A 85 7.31 -4.40 -7.31
CA TYR A 85 6.75 -5.74 -7.21
C TYR A 85 5.65 -5.75 -6.16
N VAL A 86 4.77 -6.74 -6.24
CA VAL A 86 3.67 -6.91 -5.30
C VAL A 86 3.81 -8.26 -4.63
N VAL A 87 3.72 -8.27 -3.30
CA VAL A 87 3.49 -9.49 -2.53
C VAL A 87 1.98 -9.73 -2.49
N CYS A 88 1.51 -10.95 -2.71
CA CYS A 88 0.08 -11.28 -2.68
C CYS A 88 -0.19 -12.63 -2.02
N GLY A 89 -1.42 -12.79 -1.52
CA GLY A 89 -1.89 -14.01 -0.85
C GLY A 89 -3.26 -13.79 -0.21
N LYS A 90 -3.77 -14.79 0.51
CA LYS A 90 -4.91 -14.58 1.40
C LYS A 90 -4.45 -13.85 2.67
N SER A 91 -5.08 -12.73 2.97
CA SER A 91 -4.78 -11.88 4.11
C SER A 91 -5.26 -12.52 5.42
N PRO A 92 -4.41 -12.68 6.44
CA PRO A 92 -4.84 -13.07 7.77
C PRO A 92 -5.42 -11.90 8.57
N LEU A 93 -5.22 -10.65 8.14
CA LEU A 93 -5.70 -9.44 8.83
C LEU A 93 -7.13 -9.07 8.46
N THR A 94 -7.52 -9.26 7.20
CA THR A 94 -8.74 -8.69 6.63
C THR A 94 -9.71 -9.75 6.13
N GLY A 95 -11.00 -9.42 6.03
CA GLY A 95 -11.98 -10.32 5.41
C GLY A 95 -12.42 -11.49 6.29
N LYS A 96 -12.28 -11.35 7.61
CA LYS A 96 -12.80 -12.30 8.61
C LYS A 96 -14.24 -11.95 9.00
N GLY A 97 -15.02 -12.95 9.41
CA GLY A 97 -16.31 -12.74 10.07
C GLY A 97 -17.46 -13.58 9.52
N LYS A 98 -18.61 -13.54 10.22
CA LYS A 98 -19.80 -14.31 9.87
C LYS A 98 -20.53 -13.71 8.67
N ARG A 99 -20.88 -14.54 7.69
CA ARG A 99 -21.65 -14.20 6.49
C ARG A 99 -23.16 -14.33 6.75
N LYS A 100 -23.98 -13.64 5.95
CA LYS A 100 -25.45 -13.77 6.01
C LYS A 100 -25.97 -15.16 5.65
N ASN A 101 -25.24 -15.89 4.79
CA ASN A 101 -25.54 -17.29 4.50
C ASN A 101 -25.10 -18.26 5.64
N GLY A 102 -24.58 -17.74 6.75
CA GLY A 102 -24.17 -18.52 7.92
C GLY A 102 -22.73 -19.02 7.92
N THR A 103 -22.00 -18.91 6.80
CA THR A 103 -20.56 -19.29 6.74
C THR A 103 -19.66 -18.25 7.42
N ILE A 104 -18.37 -18.56 7.63
CA ILE A 104 -17.40 -17.64 8.22
C ILE A 104 -16.30 -17.38 7.19
N GLY A 105 -16.09 -16.11 6.84
CA GLY A 105 -14.91 -15.68 6.09
C GLY A 105 -13.66 -15.87 6.95
N THR A 106 -12.65 -16.54 6.40
CA THR A 106 -11.38 -16.79 7.10
C THR A 106 -10.29 -15.81 6.70
N GLY A 107 -10.51 -15.00 5.66
CA GLY A 107 -9.60 -13.96 5.19
C GLY A 107 -9.97 -13.47 3.78
N GLY A 108 -9.53 -12.27 3.39
CA GLY A 108 -9.76 -11.68 2.06
C GLY A 108 -8.50 -11.66 1.18
N TRP A 109 -8.61 -11.05 0.01
CA TRP A 109 -7.49 -10.78 -0.89
C TRP A 109 -6.51 -9.80 -0.24
N GLY A 110 -5.26 -10.23 -0.09
CA GLY A 110 -4.15 -9.41 0.40
C GLY A 110 -3.14 -9.16 -0.70
N ASN A 111 -2.75 -7.90 -0.88
CA ASN A 111 -1.58 -7.56 -1.68
C ASN A 111 -0.81 -6.37 -1.09
N ALA A 112 0.50 -6.31 -1.22
CA ALA A 112 1.32 -5.19 -0.75
C ALA A 112 2.43 -4.86 -1.76
N ASN A 113 2.50 -3.60 -2.19
CA ASN A 113 3.48 -3.13 -3.17
C ASN A 113 4.77 -2.67 -2.48
N SER A 114 5.92 -3.00 -3.06
CA SER A 114 7.21 -2.42 -2.68
C SER A 114 8.05 -2.10 -3.92
N GLY A 115 9.00 -1.18 -3.75
CA GLY A 115 9.91 -0.75 -4.80
C GLY A 115 11.31 -1.33 -4.62
N GLY A 116 12.32 -0.56 -5.04
CA GLY A 116 13.71 -0.94 -4.82
C GLY A 116 14.31 -1.79 -5.92
N MET A 117 15.16 -2.75 -5.53
CA MET A 117 15.92 -3.60 -6.44
C MET A 117 15.44 -5.04 -6.51
N PHE A 118 14.61 -5.48 -5.54
CA PHE A 118 14.17 -6.87 -5.39
C PHE A 118 13.27 -7.36 -6.54
N GLY A 119 12.25 -6.59 -6.94
CA GLY A 119 11.42 -6.94 -8.11
C GLY A 119 12.23 -7.17 -9.39
N PRO A 120 13.12 -6.23 -9.76
CA PRO A 120 14.08 -6.44 -10.84
C PRO A 120 15.00 -7.66 -10.62
N ALA A 121 15.36 -7.98 -9.38
CA ALA A 121 16.17 -9.15 -9.05
C ALA A 121 15.46 -10.45 -9.44
N ILE A 122 14.16 -10.58 -9.14
CA ILE A 122 13.35 -11.74 -9.55
C ILE A 122 13.45 -11.97 -11.06
N ARG A 123 13.27 -10.91 -11.85
CA ARG A 123 13.39 -10.96 -13.32
C ARG A 123 14.81 -11.34 -13.76
N ARG A 124 15.85 -10.77 -13.14
CA ARG A 124 17.25 -11.16 -13.39
C ARG A 124 17.61 -12.56 -12.88
N GLY A 125 16.80 -13.11 -11.97
CA GLY A 125 16.85 -14.49 -11.50
C GLY A 125 16.27 -15.46 -12.53
N GLY A 126 15.54 -14.97 -13.52
CA GLY A 126 14.94 -15.77 -14.60
C GLY A 126 13.47 -16.10 -14.39
N TYR A 127 12.76 -15.37 -13.52
CA TYR A 127 11.37 -15.65 -13.18
C TYR A 127 10.49 -14.39 -13.27
N ASP A 128 9.22 -14.61 -13.54
CA ASP A 128 8.18 -13.59 -13.63
C ASP A 128 7.38 -13.45 -12.35
N CYS A 129 7.26 -14.54 -11.59
CA CYS A 129 6.68 -14.62 -10.25
C CYS A 129 7.36 -15.76 -9.47
N ILE A 130 7.35 -15.66 -8.14
CA ILE A 130 7.73 -16.75 -7.23
C ILE A 130 6.56 -16.98 -6.28
N PHE A 131 6.06 -18.21 -6.17
CA PHE A 131 4.96 -18.59 -5.29
C PHE A 131 5.39 -19.66 -4.29
N PHE A 132 4.92 -19.53 -3.05
CA PHE A 132 5.20 -20.45 -1.95
C PHE A 132 3.92 -21.08 -1.41
N THR A 133 3.92 -22.41 -1.29
CA THR A 133 2.92 -23.23 -0.57
C THR A 133 3.60 -24.02 0.53
N GLY A 134 2.81 -24.73 1.35
CA GLY A 134 3.33 -25.55 2.44
C GLY A 134 3.84 -24.71 3.61
N ILE A 135 4.40 -25.39 4.60
CA ILE A 135 5.06 -24.84 5.79
C ILE A 135 6.31 -25.68 6.04
N SER A 136 7.47 -25.04 6.16
CA SER A 136 8.70 -25.77 6.47
C SER A 136 8.73 -26.24 7.92
N GLU A 137 9.35 -27.38 8.19
CA GLU A 137 9.53 -27.90 9.55
C GLU A 137 10.40 -26.97 10.42
N LYS A 138 11.39 -26.32 9.81
CA LYS A 138 12.35 -25.41 10.44
C LYS A 138 12.42 -24.09 9.68
N PRO A 139 12.93 -23.00 10.29
CA PRO A 139 13.25 -21.78 9.57
C PRO A 139 14.13 -22.03 8.34
N VAL A 140 13.73 -21.51 7.18
CA VAL A 140 14.45 -21.62 5.90
C VAL A 140 14.50 -20.29 5.15
N TYR A 141 15.41 -20.18 4.18
CA TYR A 141 15.38 -19.14 3.15
C TYR A 141 15.52 -19.75 1.75
N LEU A 142 14.94 -19.09 0.75
CA LEU A 142 15.16 -19.44 -0.66
C LEU A 142 16.37 -18.66 -1.22
N ILE A 143 17.24 -19.30 -1.99
CA ILE A 143 18.29 -18.62 -2.76
C ILE A 143 18.21 -19.00 -4.24
N ILE A 144 18.20 -17.97 -5.09
CA ILE A 144 18.33 -18.09 -6.54
C ILE A 144 19.68 -17.51 -6.94
N ARG A 145 20.61 -18.37 -7.36
CA ARG A 145 21.98 -17.98 -7.71
C ARG A 145 22.48 -18.77 -8.91
N ASN A 146 23.00 -18.06 -9.91
CA ASN A 146 23.56 -18.66 -11.14
C ASN A 146 22.58 -19.65 -11.82
N GLY A 147 21.28 -19.33 -11.85
CA GLY A 147 20.24 -20.18 -12.44
C GLY A 147 19.88 -21.43 -11.63
N LYS A 148 20.43 -21.60 -10.42
CA LYS A 148 20.05 -22.65 -9.47
C LYS A 148 19.18 -22.06 -8.38
N VAL A 149 18.17 -22.83 -7.97
CA VAL A 149 17.26 -22.52 -6.87
C VAL A 149 17.49 -23.54 -5.76
N SER A 150 17.69 -23.10 -4.53
CA SER A 150 17.76 -23.99 -3.36
C SER A 150 17.05 -23.39 -2.14
N ILE A 151 16.59 -24.27 -1.27
CA ILE A 151 16.03 -23.95 0.05
C ILE A 151 17.11 -24.29 1.07
N GLU A 152 17.54 -23.31 1.84
CA GLU A 152 18.64 -23.43 2.82
C GLU A 152 18.11 -23.18 4.24
N SER A 153 18.82 -23.66 5.26
CA SER A 153 18.46 -23.39 6.66
C SER A 153 18.60 -21.92 7.00
N ALA A 154 17.64 -21.39 7.77
CA ALA A 154 17.65 -20.05 8.34
C ALA A 154 17.61 -20.06 9.88
N GLU A 155 17.94 -21.20 10.52
CA GLU A 155 17.92 -21.31 11.99
C GLU A 155 18.80 -20.24 12.66
N ASP A 156 19.98 -19.94 12.11
CA ASP A 156 20.89 -18.90 12.62
C ASP A 156 20.45 -17.46 12.29
N LEU A 157 19.45 -17.30 11.42
CA LEU A 157 18.88 -16.01 11.05
C LEU A 157 17.57 -15.72 11.79
N TRP A 158 16.88 -16.75 12.27
CA TRP A 158 15.63 -16.60 13.00
C TRP A 158 15.87 -15.82 14.30
N GLY A 159 15.05 -14.81 14.59
CA GLY A 159 15.22 -13.88 15.70
C GLY A 159 16.01 -12.60 15.36
N LYS A 160 16.77 -12.59 14.25
CA LYS A 160 17.45 -11.39 13.76
C LYS A 160 16.47 -10.41 13.12
N ASP A 161 16.79 -9.12 13.18
CA ASP A 161 16.00 -8.13 12.47
C ASP A 161 16.26 -8.15 10.94
N CYS A 162 15.46 -7.43 10.16
CA CYS A 162 15.56 -7.40 8.70
C CYS A 162 16.92 -6.89 8.19
N VAL A 163 17.54 -5.93 8.88
CA VAL A 163 18.82 -5.35 8.45
C VAL A 163 19.96 -6.34 8.73
N GLU A 164 19.97 -6.92 9.92
CA GLU A 164 20.94 -7.96 10.30
C GLU A 164 20.83 -9.20 9.39
N THR A 165 19.60 -9.59 9.05
CA THR A 165 19.31 -10.69 8.13
C THR A 165 19.86 -10.40 6.73
N GLU A 166 19.56 -9.22 6.19
CA GLU A 166 20.03 -8.81 4.87
C GLU A 166 21.57 -8.70 4.81
N GLU A 167 22.21 -8.12 5.84
CA GLU A 167 23.67 -8.04 5.94
C GLU A 167 24.33 -9.42 5.99
N ALA A 168 23.80 -10.35 6.79
CA ALA A 168 24.31 -11.72 6.88
C ALA A 168 24.20 -12.47 5.55
N LEU A 169 23.06 -12.36 4.87
CA LEU A 169 22.83 -13.03 3.59
C LEU A 169 23.66 -12.42 2.45
N LYS A 170 23.88 -11.11 2.45
CA LYS A 170 24.77 -10.44 1.51
C LYS A 170 26.25 -10.80 1.75
N LEU A 171 26.66 -11.02 3.00
CA LEU A 171 28.00 -11.52 3.30
C LEU A 171 28.19 -12.93 2.74
N LEU A 172 27.19 -13.80 2.88
CA LEU A 172 27.24 -15.19 2.43
C LEU A 172 27.15 -15.35 0.90
N HIS A 173 26.21 -14.63 0.27
CA HIS A 173 25.88 -14.82 -1.16
C HIS A 173 26.47 -13.74 -2.08
N GLY A 174 27.11 -12.72 -1.50
CA GLY A 174 27.76 -11.62 -2.18
C GLY A 174 26.94 -10.32 -2.15
N ALA A 175 27.64 -9.19 -2.17
CA ALA A 175 27.05 -7.85 -1.97
C ALA A 175 25.97 -7.44 -3.00
N ASN A 176 25.91 -8.11 -4.15
CA ASN A 176 24.88 -7.87 -5.18
C ASN A 176 23.63 -8.77 -5.01
N CYS A 177 23.56 -9.57 -3.95
CA CYS A 177 22.39 -10.35 -3.61
C CYS A 177 21.29 -9.42 -3.11
N GLU A 178 20.11 -9.51 -3.72
CA GLU A 178 18.93 -8.77 -3.30
C GLU A 178 18.11 -9.67 -2.36
N VAL A 179 17.66 -9.13 -1.22
CA VAL A 179 17.02 -9.89 -0.16
C VAL A 179 15.68 -9.28 0.19
N ALA A 180 14.63 -10.11 0.23
CA ALA A 180 13.37 -9.81 0.89
C ALA A 180 13.27 -10.68 2.14
N SER A 181 13.05 -10.07 3.31
CA SER A 181 13.05 -10.78 4.59
C SER A 181 11.96 -10.28 5.54
N ILE A 182 11.59 -11.13 6.49
CA ILE A 182 10.79 -10.74 7.65
C ILE A 182 11.69 -10.49 8.86
N GLY A 183 11.29 -9.56 9.72
CA GLY A 183 11.88 -9.34 11.03
C GLY A 183 11.10 -10.06 12.11
N GLN A 184 11.37 -9.72 13.37
CA GLN A 184 10.74 -10.36 14.52
C GLN A 184 9.21 -10.25 14.50
N ALA A 185 8.63 -9.17 13.96
CA ALA A 185 7.19 -9.03 13.86
C ALA A 185 6.55 -10.11 12.98
N GLY A 186 7.19 -10.45 11.86
CA GLY A 186 6.73 -11.52 10.97
C GLY A 186 6.94 -12.90 11.57
N GLU A 187 8.08 -13.13 12.22
CA GLU A 187 8.38 -14.39 12.92
C GLU A 187 7.40 -14.68 14.06
N ASN A 188 7.03 -13.63 14.80
CA ASN A 188 6.01 -13.67 15.85
C ASN A 188 4.58 -13.59 15.30
N LEU A 189 4.38 -13.71 13.99
CA LEU A 189 3.07 -13.79 13.34
C LEU A 189 2.15 -12.58 13.63
N SER A 190 2.70 -11.38 13.81
CA SER A 190 1.90 -10.16 13.94
C SER A 190 1.11 -9.91 12.65
N LEU A 191 -0.22 -9.76 12.74
CA LEU A 191 -1.08 -9.54 11.58
C LEU A 191 -0.85 -8.18 10.89
N ILE A 192 -0.08 -7.28 11.50
CA ILE A 192 0.35 -6.00 10.92
C ILE A 192 1.84 -6.01 10.54
N SER A 193 2.44 -7.19 10.35
CA SER A 193 3.80 -7.36 9.84
C SER A 193 3.88 -7.39 8.32
N GLY A 194 5.03 -6.96 7.81
CA GLY A 194 5.35 -6.87 6.39
C GLY A 194 6.69 -7.52 6.03
N ILE A 195 7.04 -7.42 4.75
CA ILE A 195 8.28 -7.97 4.19
C ILE A 195 9.18 -6.83 3.75
N VAL A 196 10.41 -6.82 4.25
CA VAL A 196 11.38 -5.74 4.08
C VAL A 196 12.44 -6.11 3.06
N THR A 197 12.84 -5.12 2.28
CA THR A 197 13.88 -5.15 1.25
C THR A 197 14.70 -3.89 1.33
N ASP A 198 15.95 -3.93 0.86
CA ASP A 198 16.84 -2.76 0.84
C ASP A 198 16.87 -2.08 2.23
N GLU A 199 16.90 -2.85 3.32
CA GLU A 199 16.98 -2.41 4.72
C GLU A 199 15.86 -1.46 5.25
N GLY A 200 14.88 -1.07 4.43
CA GLY A 200 13.83 -0.14 4.87
C GLY A 200 12.71 0.11 3.87
N ARG A 201 12.67 -0.61 2.75
CA ARG A 201 11.50 -0.64 1.87
C ARG A 201 10.64 -1.82 2.25
N ILE A 202 9.33 -1.62 2.39
CA ILE A 202 8.46 -2.63 2.98
C ILE A 202 7.20 -2.85 2.13
N ALA A 203 6.89 -4.11 1.87
CA ALA A 203 5.56 -4.56 1.47
C ALA A 203 4.76 -4.84 2.77
N ALA A 204 4.14 -3.79 3.31
CA ALA A 204 3.76 -3.75 4.73
C ALA A 204 2.39 -4.35 5.08
N ARG A 205 1.39 -4.09 4.24
CA ARG A 205 -0.03 -4.19 4.65
C ARG A 205 -0.65 -5.54 4.29
N SER A 206 -1.83 -5.84 4.84
CA SER A 206 -2.56 -7.12 4.69
C SER A 206 -1.93 -8.32 5.41
N GLY A 207 -0.97 -8.11 6.33
CA GLY A 207 -0.40 -9.18 7.16
C GLY A 207 0.40 -10.25 6.41
N LEU A 208 0.93 -9.93 5.23
CA LEU A 208 1.68 -10.90 4.42
C LEU A 208 3.05 -11.23 5.00
N GLY A 209 3.59 -10.40 5.91
CA GLY A 209 4.75 -10.77 6.74
C GLY A 209 4.44 -11.93 7.69
N ALA A 210 3.24 -11.96 8.26
CA ALA A 210 2.79 -13.05 9.12
C ALA A 210 2.63 -14.36 8.33
N VAL A 211 2.08 -14.27 7.10
CA VAL A 211 1.98 -15.43 6.20
C VAL A 211 3.37 -15.98 5.86
N MET A 212 4.34 -15.10 5.61
CA MET A 212 5.73 -15.52 5.39
C MET A 212 6.34 -16.19 6.64
N GLY A 213 6.07 -15.65 7.82
CA GLY A 213 6.48 -16.22 9.12
C GLY A 213 5.82 -17.56 9.44
N SER A 214 4.52 -17.74 9.15
CA SER A 214 3.78 -18.99 9.42
C SER A 214 4.33 -20.16 8.61
N LYS A 215 4.89 -19.85 7.44
CA LYS A 215 5.57 -20.80 6.56
C LYS A 215 7.02 -21.10 6.99
N LYS A 216 7.52 -20.44 8.04
CA LYS A 216 8.92 -20.45 8.50
C LYS A 216 9.91 -20.04 7.41
N LEU A 217 9.48 -19.17 6.49
CA LEU A 217 10.33 -18.63 5.43
C LEU A 217 10.92 -17.30 5.91
N LYS A 218 12.19 -17.28 6.31
CA LYS A 218 12.87 -16.08 6.82
C LYS A 218 13.16 -15.07 5.72
N ALA A 219 13.58 -15.54 4.54
CA ALA A 219 14.00 -14.68 3.45
C ALA A 219 13.87 -15.33 2.07
N VAL A 220 13.84 -14.48 1.05
CA VAL A 220 14.02 -14.82 -0.37
C VAL A 220 15.20 -14.02 -0.89
N CYS A 221 16.22 -14.72 -1.38
CA CYS A 221 17.49 -14.16 -1.81
C CYS A 221 17.70 -14.39 -3.31
N ILE A 222 18.13 -13.35 -4.02
CA ILE A 222 18.32 -13.43 -5.47
C ILE A 222 19.62 -12.77 -5.87
N SER A 223 20.54 -13.59 -6.39
CA SER A 223 21.80 -13.18 -7.00
C SER A 223 21.80 -13.55 -8.49
N GLY A 224 20.93 -12.86 -9.24
CA GLY A 224 20.77 -13.03 -10.69
C GLY A 224 21.34 -11.86 -11.50
N ARG A 225 21.88 -12.15 -12.69
CA ARG A 225 22.39 -11.16 -13.67
C ARG A 225 21.79 -11.31 -15.07
N ASN A 226 20.74 -12.11 -15.22
CA ASN A 226 20.10 -12.31 -16.52
C ASN A 226 19.56 -10.98 -17.04
N ARG A 227 19.61 -10.79 -18.36
CA ARG A 227 19.04 -9.61 -19.01
C ARG A 227 17.61 -9.93 -19.43
N VAL A 228 16.72 -8.96 -19.24
CA VAL A 228 15.36 -9.01 -19.80
C VAL A 228 15.45 -8.79 -21.31
N SER A 229 14.77 -9.64 -22.09
CA SER A 229 14.60 -9.50 -23.54
C SER A 229 13.59 -8.40 -23.85
N TYR A 230 13.73 -7.72 -24.99
CA TYR A 230 12.80 -6.70 -25.45
C TYR A 230 12.51 -6.90 -26.93
N TYR A 231 11.29 -6.60 -27.34
CA TYR A 231 10.90 -6.64 -28.76
C TYR A 231 11.65 -5.57 -29.56
N GLU A 232 11.58 -4.31 -29.12
CA GLU A 232 12.29 -3.17 -29.71
C GLU A 232 13.13 -2.41 -28.67
N LYS A 233 14.32 -2.95 -28.39
CA LYS A 233 15.23 -2.38 -27.38
C LYS A 233 15.59 -0.91 -27.63
N ASN A 234 15.85 -0.50 -28.87
CA ASN A 234 16.28 0.86 -29.18
C ASN A 234 15.15 1.87 -28.92
N THR A 235 13.94 1.58 -29.42
CA THR A 235 12.72 2.36 -29.16
C THR A 235 12.48 2.52 -27.66
N LEU A 236 12.55 1.41 -26.89
CA LEU A 236 12.38 1.44 -25.44
C LEU A 236 13.39 2.38 -24.74
N LEU A 237 14.66 2.33 -25.14
CA LEU A 237 15.72 3.18 -24.59
C LEU A 237 15.54 4.66 -24.96
N GLU A 238 15.07 4.95 -26.17
CA GLU A 238 14.80 6.32 -26.62
C GLU A 238 13.61 6.94 -25.86
N LEU A 239 12.50 6.21 -25.72
CA LEU A 239 11.35 6.62 -24.91
C LEU A 239 11.75 6.90 -23.45
N SER A 240 12.55 6.00 -22.86
CA SER A 240 13.04 6.17 -21.50
C SER A 240 13.94 7.42 -21.37
N LYS A 241 14.88 7.62 -22.31
CA LYS A 241 15.74 8.83 -22.33
C LYS A 241 14.91 10.11 -22.48
N ALA A 242 13.89 10.10 -23.35
CA ALA A 242 13.00 11.24 -23.54
C ALA A 242 12.26 11.59 -22.23
N TYR A 243 11.67 10.59 -21.57
CA TYR A 243 11.02 10.78 -20.26
C TYR A 243 11.99 11.35 -19.21
N HIS A 244 13.20 10.80 -19.12
CA HIS A 244 14.23 11.30 -18.19
C HIS A 244 14.60 12.77 -18.48
N LYS A 245 14.72 13.15 -19.76
CA LYS A 245 15.00 14.53 -20.17
C LYS A 245 13.87 15.48 -19.74
N THR A 246 12.61 15.06 -19.86
CA THR A 246 11.46 15.82 -19.38
C THR A 246 11.53 16.05 -17.86
N ILE A 247 11.72 14.99 -17.08
CA ILE A 247 11.88 15.10 -15.61
C ILE A 247 13.04 16.02 -15.23
N GLN A 248 14.19 15.88 -15.90
CA GLN A 248 15.33 16.76 -15.67
C GLN A 248 15.01 18.23 -15.96
N SER A 249 14.21 18.52 -16.99
CA SER A 249 13.80 19.89 -17.29
C SER A 249 12.97 20.52 -16.16
N TYR A 250 12.11 19.73 -15.50
CA TYR A 250 11.27 20.20 -14.39
C TYR A 250 12.07 20.43 -13.10
N THR A 251 13.16 19.68 -12.89
CA THR A 251 13.99 19.79 -11.68
C THR A 251 15.07 20.87 -11.74
N LYS A 252 15.37 21.47 -12.90
CA LYS A 252 16.46 22.45 -13.05
C LYS A 252 16.12 23.88 -12.58
N ASN A 253 14.84 24.19 -12.36
CA ASN A 253 14.43 25.55 -11.98
C ASN A 253 14.73 25.84 -10.49
N LYS A 254 15.84 26.56 -10.24
CA LYS A 254 16.30 26.89 -8.87
C LYS A 254 15.32 27.77 -8.09
N ILE A 255 14.57 28.65 -8.76
CA ILE A 255 13.61 29.54 -8.10
C ILE A 255 12.44 28.70 -7.56
N ILE A 256 11.87 27.85 -8.41
CA ILE A 256 10.78 26.93 -8.03
C ILE A 256 11.23 25.97 -6.93
N ASN A 257 12.44 25.41 -7.04
CA ASN A 257 12.99 24.51 -6.02
C ASN A 257 13.26 25.20 -4.67
N GLY A 258 13.58 26.50 -4.68
CA GLY A 258 13.76 27.28 -3.44
C GLY A 258 12.46 27.60 -2.73
N PHE A 259 11.34 27.62 -3.47
CA PHE A 259 10.01 27.95 -2.96
C PHE A 259 9.35 26.78 -2.20
N PHE A 260 9.42 25.55 -2.72
CA PHE A 260 8.72 24.41 -2.10
C PHE A 260 9.11 24.12 -0.64
N PRO A 261 10.38 24.24 -0.22
CA PRO A 261 10.75 24.14 1.19
C PRO A 261 10.19 25.28 2.07
N MET A 262 9.35 26.18 1.56
CA MET A 262 8.69 27.24 2.33
C MET A 262 7.16 27.14 2.25
N ILE A 263 6.62 26.22 1.44
CA ILE A 263 5.20 26.16 1.09
C ILE A 263 4.30 25.77 2.28
N ASP A 264 4.81 24.99 3.22
CA ASP A 264 4.07 24.67 4.44
C ASP A 264 3.80 25.89 5.34
N ARG A 265 4.58 26.98 5.23
CA ARG A 265 4.35 28.22 6.00
C ARG A 265 3.07 28.92 5.59
N ILE A 266 2.60 28.69 4.36
CA ILE A 266 1.34 29.23 3.85
C ILE A 266 0.14 28.27 4.07
N SER A 267 0.32 27.17 4.81
CA SER A 267 -0.78 26.27 5.22
C SER A 267 -1.99 26.99 5.84
N PRO A 268 -1.83 28.05 6.68
CA PRO A 268 -2.97 28.81 7.17
C PRO A 268 -3.84 29.43 6.07
N LEU A 269 -3.23 29.84 4.94
CA LEU A 269 -3.95 30.38 3.79
C LEU A 269 -4.73 29.27 3.08
N PHE A 270 -4.08 28.14 2.77
CA PHE A 270 -4.74 26.97 2.15
C PHE A 270 -5.96 26.52 2.94
N ARG A 271 -5.84 26.51 4.28
CA ARG A 271 -6.96 26.24 5.19
C ARG A 271 -8.09 27.26 5.08
N MET A 272 -7.79 28.55 4.96
CA MET A 272 -8.82 29.61 4.89
C MET A 272 -9.63 29.56 3.60
N VAL A 273 -8.99 29.21 2.48
CA VAL A 273 -9.65 29.19 1.16
C VAL A 273 -10.20 27.81 0.78
N ASN A 274 -10.11 26.81 1.65
CA ASN A 274 -10.41 25.39 1.34
C ASN A 274 -9.75 24.94 0.02
N ALA A 275 -8.48 25.29 -0.17
CA ALA A 275 -7.72 24.96 -1.36
C ALA A 275 -6.53 24.06 -1.02
N ASN A 276 -6.17 23.19 -1.94
CA ASN A 276 -4.92 22.45 -1.92
C ASN A 276 -3.92 23.02 -2.92
N LEU A 277 -2.67 22.59 -2.79
CA LEU A 277 -1.74 22.69 -3.91
C LEU A 277 -2.32 21.90 -5.08
N GLY A 278 -2.64 22.60 -6.14
CA GLY A 278 -2.99 21.97 -7.39
C GLY A 278 -2.88 22.91 -8.57
N GLY A 279 -3.07 22.33 -9.74
CA GLY A 279 -2.93 22.91 -11.06
C GLY A 279 -3.44 21.87 -12.06
N SER A 280 -3.44 22.19 -13.34
CA SER A 280 -3.87 21.25 -14.37
C SER A 280 -2.71 20.86 -15.28
N GLY A 281 -2.74 19.62 -15.76
CA GLY A 281 -1.82 19.13 -16.77
C GLY A 281 -0.35 19.28 -16.37
N GLU A 282 0.43 19.86 -17.28
CA GLU A 282 1.87 19.99 -17.12
C GLU A 282 2.30 20.87 -15.93
N SER A 283 1.48 21.86 -15.55
CA SER A 283 1.80 22.76 -14.44
C SER A 283 1.88 22.01 -13.11
N LEU A 284 0.91 21.12 -12.85
CA LEU A 284 0.89 20.25 -11.70
C LEU A 284 2.07 19.29 -11.72
N ALA A 285 2.38 18.72 -12.90
CA ALA A 285 3.47 17.81 -13.08
C ALA A 285 4.85 18.43 -12.78
N LYS A 286 5.06 19.68 -13.23
CA LYS A 286 6.23 20.49 -12.90
C LYS A 286 6.34 20.74 -11.40
N MET A 287 5.26 21.11 -10.74
CA MET A 287 5.23 21.36 -9.29
C MET A 287 5.54 20.10 -8.47
N ALA A 288 4.87 18.99 -8.76
CA ALA A 288 5.10 17.72 -8.07
C ALA A 288 6.52 17.19 -8.29
N THR A 289 7.04 17.29 -9.52
CA THR A 289 8.43 16.89 -9.82
C THR A 289 9.43 17.81 -9.12
N ALA A 290 9.21 19.12 -9.13
CA ALA A 290 10.10 20.09 -8.47
C ALA A 290 10.06 19.97 -6.94
N SER A 291 8.94 19.62 -6.32
CA SER A 291 8.87 19.44 -4.87
C SER A 291 9.50 18.12 -4.41
N MET A 292 9.11 16.99 -5.02
CA MET A 292 9.57 15.66 -4.61
C MET A 292 11.00 15.37 -5.07
N SER A 293 11.34 15.76 -6.30
CA SER A 293 12.65 15.53 -6.90
C SER A 293 13.56 16.76 -6.84
N GLY A 294 13.16 17.92 -7.38
CA GLY A 294 14.05 19.10 -7.45
C GLY A 294 14.52 19.58 -6.07
N SER A 295 13.55 19.85 -5.19
CA SER A 295 13.74 20.24 -3.80
C SER A 295 14.11 19.05 -2.93
N GLY A 296 13.84 17.81 -3.38
CA GLY A 296 14.26 16.59 -2.71
C GLY A 296 13.49 16.23 -1.44
N LEU A 297 12.29 16.78 -1.24
CA LEU A 297 11.49 16.58 -0.03
C LEU A 297 10.80 15.21 0.02
N GLY A 298 10.69 14.50 -1.11
CA GLY A 298 9.93 13.25 -1.19
C GLY A 298 8.48 13.44 -0.77
N THR A 299 7.87 12.42 -0.16
CA THR A 299 6.47 12.47 0.34
C THR A 299 6.30 13.41 1.54
N THR A 300 7.38 13.67 2.30
CA THR A 300 7.35 14.53 3.51
C THR A 300 6.99 16.00 3.25
N ILE A 301 6.85 16.40 1.98
CA ILE A 301 6.27 17.69 1.59
C ILE A 301 4.86 17.89 2.16
N ALA A 302 4.08 16.81 2.30
CA ALA A 302 2.68 16.89 2.72
C ALA A 302 2.49 17.03 4.24
N ASN A 303 3.46 16.58 5.05
CA ASN A 303 3.33 16.40 6.51
C ASN A 303 2.60 17.52 7.26
N VAL A 304 3.00 18.78 7.01
CA VAL A 304 2.41 19.93 7.72
C VAL A 304 1.06 20.27 7.11
N MET A 305 1.02 20.37 5.77
CA MET A 305 -0.16 20.85 5.07
C MET A 305 -1.37 19.96 5.31
N SER A 306 -1.21 18.64 5.16
CA SER A 306 -2.28 17.66 5.30
C SER A 306 -2.93 17.71 6.69
N ALA A 307 -2.14 17.83 7.76
CA ALA A 307 -2.67 17.96 9.10
C ALA A 307 -3.44 19.27 9.27
N GLN A 308 -2.97 20.38 8.67
CA GLN A 308 -3.63 21.68 8.79
C GLN A 308 -4.89 21.81 7.93
N THR A 309 -4.98 21.11 6.80
CA THR A 309 -6.13 21.11 5.88
C THR A 309 -7.19 20.06 6.23
N GLY A 310 -6.92 19.18 7.20
CA GLY A 310 -7.85 18.15 7.66
C GLY A 310 -7.80 16.86 6.84
N ASP A 311 -6.74 16.64 6.05
CA ASP A 311 -6.48 15.39 5.33
C ASP A 311 -5.81 14.37 6.26
N SER A 312 -4.69 14.72 6.91
CA SER A 312 -4.09 13.80 7.88
C SER A 312 -4.94 13.73 9.15
N PRO A 313 -5.20 12.52 9.67
CA PRO A 313 -5.83 12.34 10.98
C PRO A 313 -5.04 13.02 12.09
N VAL A 314 -5.79 13.54 13.07
CA VAL A 314 -5.25 14.19 14.28
C VAL A 314 -5.92 13.54 15.48
N MET A 315 -5.13 13.14 16.48
CA MET A 315 -5.63 12.55 17.74
C MET A 315 -6.62 11.40 17.48
N ASN A 316 -6.17 10.32 16.83
CA ASN A 316 -7.01 9.19 16.42
C ASN A 316 -8.32 9.61 15.70
N PHE A 317 -8.21 10.46 14.66
CA PHE A 317 -9.33 10.96 13.84
C PHE A 317 -10.38 11.84 14.54
N LYS A 318 -10.25 12.15 15.85
CA LYS A 318 -11.21 13.01 16.58
C LYS A 318 -10.77 14.47 16.72
N GLY A 319 -9.49 14.76 16.47
CA GLY A 319 -8.89 16.08 16.62
C GLY A 319 -8.97 16.97 15.38
N VAL A 320 -8.51 18.20 15.54
CA VAL A 320 -8.44 19.24 14.51
C VAL A 320 -7.02 19.80 14.44
N GLY A 321 -6.38 19.74 13.27
CA GLY A 321 -4.96 20.08 13.13
C GLY A 321 -4.54 21.44 13.68
N TYR A 322 -5.17 22.54 13.25
CA TYR A 322 -4.74 23.87 13.72
C TYR A 322 -4.97 24.12 15.22
N LYS A 323 -5.78 23.27 15.88
CA LYS A 323 -6.14 23.39 17.30
C LYS A 323 -5.29 22.45 18.14
N ASP A 324 -5.35 21.15 17.85
CA ASP A 324 -4.77 20.09 18.68
C ASP A 324 -3.32 19.76 18.25
N PHE A 325 -2.96 20.02 16.98
CA PHE A 325 -1.59 19.88 16.44
C PHE A 325 -1.14 21.16 15.69
N PRO A 326 -1.07 22.31 16.39
CA PRO A 326 -0.91 23.62 15.77
C PRO A 326 0.41 23.75 15.01
N MET A 327 0.51 24.75 14.13
CA MET A 327 1.71 25.01 13.31
C MET A 327 3.03 24.97 14.10
N LYS A 328 3.07 25.48 15.34
CA LYS A 328 4.27 25.41 16.21
C LYS A 328 4.78 23.99 16.42
N LYS A 329 3.86 23.02 16.57
CA LYS A 329 4.16 21.58 16.68
C LYS A 329 4.43 20.99 15.29
N ALA A 330 3.50 21.15 14.35
CA ALA A 330 3.59 20.54 13.02
C ALA A 330 4.89 20.90 12.28
N MET A 331 5.34 22.15 12.39
CA MET A 331 6.58 22.62 11.75
C MET A 331 7.84 21.96 12.29
N LYS A 332 7.81 21.29 13.46
CA LYS A 332 8.93 20.51 13.97
C LYS A 332 9.15 19.20 13.19
N LEU A 333 8.13 18.67 12.50
CA LEU A 333 8.18 17.43 11.72
C LEU A 333 8.11 17.67 10.20
N ARG A 334 8.29 18.92 9.77
CA ARG A 334 8.23 19.30 8.36
C ARG A 334 9.32 18.66 7.51
N GLY A 335 9.02 18.38 6.25
CA GLY A 335 9.97 17.76 5.30
C GLY A 335 11.31 18.48 5.18
N LYS A 336 11.34 19.82 5.21
CA LYS A 336 12.61 20.59 5.17
C LYS A 336 13.54 20.27 6.35
N ARG A 337 12.99 19.99 7.54
CA ARG A 337 13.80 19.67 8.72
C ARG A 337 14.33 18.24 8.62
N ILE A 338 13.50 17.28 8.23
CA ILE A 338 13.92 15.90 7.94
C ILE A 338 15.03 15.90 6.88
N GLN A 339 14.89 16.73 5.85
CA GLN A 339 15.86 16.87 4.78
C GLN A 339 17.25 17.32 5.25
N SER A 340 17.37 18.08 6.34
CA SER A 340 18.67 18.50 6.86
C SER A 340 19.56 17.36 7.35
N PHE A 341 18.99 16.18 7.58
CA PHE A 341 19.71 14.96 7.96
C PHE A 341 19.96 14.03 6.77
N VAL A 342 19.54 14.39 5.55
CA VAL A 342 19.71 13.53 4.37
C VAL A 342 21.18 13.50 3.96
N LYS A 343 21.77 12.31 4.04
CA LYS A 343 23.13 12.03 3.55
C LYS A 343 23.14 11.74 2.05
N LYS A 344 22.17 10.96 1.57
CA LYS A 344 22.14 10.53 0.16
C LYS A 344 20.72 10.29 -0.33
N ARG A 345 20.37 10.82 -1.50
CA ARG A 345 19.11 10.52 -2.18
C ARG A 345 19.21 9.28 -3.06
N TYR A 346 18.15 8.49 -3.13
CA TYR A 346 18.06 7.29 -3.97
C TYR A 346 16.70 7.16 -4.65
N GLY A 347 16.65 6.40 -5.74
CA GLY A 347 15.41 5.99 -6.41
C GLY A 347 15.23 4.48 -6.33
N CYS A 348 14.03 4.00 -6.67
CA CYS A 348 13.86 2.61 -7.09
C CYS A 348 14.64 2.37 -8.40
N PHE A 349 14.72 1.12 -8.84
CA PHE A 349 15.29 0.78 -10.14
C PHE A 349 14.72 1.66 -11.27
N GLY A 350 15.61 2.28 -12.06
CA GLY A 350 15.24 3.11 -13.22
C GLY A 350 14.45 4.40 -12.91
N CYS A 351 14.38 4.85 -11.65
CA CYS A 351 13.55 5.98 -11.25
C CYS A 351 14.31 7.33 -11.30
N PRO A 352 13.91 8.31 -12.15
CA PRO A 352 14.53 9.64 -12.18
C PRO A 352 14.10 10.58 -11.04
N ILE A 353 13.02 10.26 -10.33
CA ILE A 353 12.43 11.12 -9.28
C ILE A 353 13.26 11.07 -8.00
N ARG A 354 13.78 9.89 -7.66
CA ARG A 354 14.63 9.69 -6.47
C ARG A 354 13.99 10.29 -5.22
N CYS A 355 12.74 9.89 -4.96
CA CYS A 355 11.92 10.34 -3.84
C CYS A 355 12.33 9.71 -2.51
N GLY A 356 13.26 8.75 -2.48
CA GLY A 356 13.80 8.16 -1.26
C GLY A 356 15.12 8.82 -0.86
N ALA A 357 15.48 8.68 0.41
CA ALA A 357 16.75 9.19 0.92
C ALA A 357 17.23 8.37 2.12
N ILE A 358 18.54 8.23 2.25
CA ILE A 358 19.21 7.79 3.47
C ILE A 358 19.46 9.02 4.32
N VAL A 359 18.96 8.96 5.55
CA VAL A 359 19.16 9.92 6.62
C VAL A 359 20.28 9.41 7.52
N GLU A 360 21.18 10.29 7.93
CA GLU A 360 22.21 10.01 8.93
C GLU A 360 21.82 10.66 10.26
N TYR A 361 21.76 9.87 11.32
CA TYR A 361 21.29 10.29 12.63
C TYR A 361 22.02 9.56 13.76
N GLU A 362 22.84 10.30 14.51
CA GLU A 362 23.65 9.75 15.60
C GLU A 362 22.83 9.20 16.78
N GLY A 363 21.60 9.69 16.96
CA GLY A 363 20.70 9.25 18.04
C GLY A 363 20.16 7.83 17.87
N LEU A 364 20.39 7.17 16.72
CA LEU A 364 19.97 5.77 16.54
C LEU A 364 20.75 4.84 17.49
N PRO A 365 20.08 3.86 18.14
CA PRO A 365 20.73 2.94 19.09
C PRO A 365 21.54 1.83 18.42
N TYR A 366 21.67 1.85 17.09
CA TYR A 366 22.35 0.80 16.31
C TYR A 366 23.77 1.21 15.93
N LYS A 367 24.58 0.22 15.53
CA LYS A 367 25.93 0.45 14.97
C LYS A 367 25.85 1.32 13.71
N LYS A 368 24.89 1.03 12.84
CA LYS A 368 24.61 1.82 11.65
C LYS A 368 23.81 3.06 12.05
N LYS A 369 24.41 4.25 11.88
CA LYS A 369 23.77 5.55 12.18
C LYS A 369 22.95 6.10 11.02
N THR A 370 22.37 5.23 10.22
CA THR A 370 21.56 5.63 9.07
C THR A 370 20.24 4.89 9.04
N THR A 371 19.19 5.59 8.60
CA THR A 371 17.88 5.02 8.34
C THR A 371 17.33 5.52 7.02
N HIS A 372 16.33 4.84 6.48
CA HIS A 372 15.54 5.38 5.37
C HIS A 372 14.77 6.60 5.86
N ARG A 373 14.66 7.64 5.04
CA ARG A 373 13.80 8.78 5.36
C ARG A 373 12.37 8.26 5.63
N PRO A 374 11.73 8.64 6.75
CA PRO A 374 10.35 8.29 6.99
C PRO A 374 9.47 8.86 5.89
N GLU A 375 8.55 8.05 5.40
CA GLU A 375 7.54 8.49 4.45
C GLU A 375 6.49 9.38 5.16
N TYR A 376 5.68 10.07 4.36
CA TYR A 376 4.53 10.84 4.85
C TYR A 376 3.66 10.06 5.84
N GLU A 377 3.27 8.84 5.45
CA GLU A 377 2.41 7.97 6.26
C GLU A 377 3.01 7.70 7.64
N THR A 378 4.28 7.33 7.71
CA THR A 378 5.00 7.13 8.99
C THR A 378 5.08 8.41 9.80
N THR A 379 5.37 9.54 9.15
CA THR A 379 5.52 10.83 9.84
C THR A 379 4.20 11.30 10.45
N CYS A 380 3.08 11.18 9.74
CA CYS A 380 1.78 11.58 10.27
C CYS A 380 1.25 10.56 11.29
N SER A 381 1.55 9.26 11.12
CA SER A 381 1.22 8.19 12.08
C SER A 381 1.84 8.44 13.46
N PHE A 382 3.13 8.78 13.50
CA PHE A 382 3.86 9.08 14.74
C PHE A 382 4.01 10.59 15.00
N GLY A 383 3.16 11.39 14.35
CA GLY A 383 3.14 12.84 14.45
C GLY A 383 1.75 13.34 14.82
N SER A 384 0.99 13.79 13.81
CA SER A 384 -0.32 14.39 14.02
C SER A 384 -1.34 13.43 14.66
N MET A 385 -1.29 12.14 14.31
CA MET A 385 -2.25 11.16 14.83
C MET A 385 -2.13 10.95 16.34
N ILE A 386 -0.93 11.07 16.90
CA ILE A 386 -0.63 10.87 18.32
C ILE A 386 -0.20 12.16 19.05
N LEU A 387 -0.30 13.32 18.38
CA LEU A 387 0.10 14.65 18.87
C LEU A 387 1.60 14.81 19.23
N CYS A 388 2.45 13.92 18.69
CA CYS A 388 3.89 13.93 18.89
C CYS A 388 4.58 14.90 17.92
N ASP A 389 5.52 15.71 18.41
CA ASP A 389 6.30 16.66 17.60
C ASP A 389 7.82 16.47 17.74
N ASP A 390 8.20 15.28 18.22
CA ASP A 390 9.58 14.87 18.50
C ASP A 390 10.21 14.18 17.28
N LEU A 391 11.21 14.84 16.71
CA LEU A 391 11.93 14.34 15.53
C LEU A 391 12.90 13.20 15.87
N ASP A 392 13.48 13.18 17.07
CA ASP A 392 14.38 12.10 17.51
C ASP A 392 13.60 10.78 17.59
N ALA A 393 12.46 10.83 18.27
CA ALA A 393 11.56 9.67 18.37
C ALA A 393 11.10 9.19 16.99
N LEU A 394 10.74 10.10 16.07
CA LEU A 394 10.33 9.72 14.72
C LEU A 394 11.41 8.91 13.98
N PHE A 395 12.68 9.33 14.04
CA PHE A 395 13.77 8.58 13.40
C PHE A 395 14.00 7.21 14.03
N LYS A 396 13.97 7.14 15.36
CA LYS A 396 14.13 5.87 16.10
C LYS A 396 12.98 4.90 15.82
N ILE A 397 11.74 5.38 15.81
CA ILE A 397 10.54 4.58 15.52
C ILE A 397 10.59 4.07 14.08
N ASN A 398 10.89 4.93 13.12
CA ASN A 398 11.00 4.54 11.71
C ASN A 398 12.05 3.44 11.50
N GLU A 399 13.26 3.62 12.07
CA GLU A 399 14.30 2.60 11.97
C GLU A 399 13.91 1.29 12.67
N TYR A 400 13.31 1.38 13.87
CA TYR A 400 12.87 0.21 14.62
C TYR A 400 11.83 -0.62 13.85
N LEU A 401 10.82 0.05 13.27
CA LEU A 401 9.76 -0.64 12.51
C LEU A 401 10.29 -1.25 11.20
N ASN A 402 11.23 -0.59 10.53
CA ASN A 402 11.91 -1.15 9.35
C ASN A 402 12.70 -2.41 9.72
N ARG A 403 13.40 -2.41 10.86
CA ARG A 403 14.13 -3.57 11.37
C ARG A 403 13.20 -4.71 11.77
N ALA A 404 12.17 -4.40 12.55
CA ALA A 404 11.20 -5.40 13.02
C ALA A 404 10.32 -5.98 11.90
N GLY A 405 10.18 -5.26 10.78
CA GLY A 405 9.30 -5.63 9.67
C GLY A 405 7.82 -5.41 10.02
N MET A 406 7.49 -4.28 10.64
CA MET A 406 6.12 -3.95 11.07
C MET A 406 5.57 -2.73 10.34
N ASP A 407 4.29 -2.78 9.95
CA ASP A 407 3.61 -1.68 9.25
C ASP A 407 3.48 -0.44 10.12
N SER A 408 4.15 0.65 9.73
CA SER A 408 4.10 1.92 10.45
C SER A 408 2.71 2.58 10.52
N ILE A 409 1.84 2.35 9.53
CA ILE A 409 0.47 2.90 9.54
C ILE A 409 -0.35 2.20 10.61
N SER A 410 -0.36 0.87 10.57
CA SER A 410 -1.14 0.07 11.52
C SER A 410 -0.59 0.19 12.94
N ALA A 411 0.74 0.17 13.10
CA ALA A 411 1.37 0.41 14.40
C ALA A 411 1.04 1.79 14.98
N GLY A 412 1.05 2.85 14.16
CA GLY A 412 0.66 4.19 14.62
C GLY A 412 -0.81 4.28 15.05
N ASN A 413 -1.72 3.63 14.31
CA ASN A 413 -3.13 3.52 14.69
C ASN A 413 -3.30 2.77 16.03
N VAL A 414 -2.57 1.68 16.25
CA VAL A 414 -2.57 0.95 17.53
C VAL A 414 -2.09 1.84 18.68
N VAL A 415 -1.01 2.61 18.48
CA VAL A 415 -0.52 3.56 19.48
C VAL A 415 -1.58 4.63 19.79
N ALA A 416 -2.23 5.19 18.76
CA ALA A 416 -3.28 6.19 18.94
C ALA A 416 -4.52 5.62 19.66
N TYR A 417 -4.92 4.39 19.32
CA TYR A 417 -5.97 3.64 20.00
C TYR A 417 -5.64 3.45 21.50
N VAL A 418 -4.42 3.04 21.82
CA VAL A 418 -3.95 2.87 23.20
C VAL A 418 -3.99 4.19 23.98
N MET A 419 -3.50 5.28 23.39
CA MET A 419 -3.55 6.60 24.03
C MET A 419 -4.99 7.06 24.30
N GLU A 420 -5.92 6.74 23.41
CA GLU A 420 -7.34 7.02 23.64
C GLU A 420 -7.94 6.14 24.75
N CYS A 421 -7.56 4.87 24.83
CA CYS A 421 -7.97 3.99 25.94
C CYS A 421 -7.45 4.49 27.29
N VAL A 422 -6.20 4.98 27.33
CA VAL A 422 -5.59 5.60 28.52
C VAL A 422 -6.31 6.88 28.91
N GLU A 423 -6.59 7.77 27.95
CA GLU A 423 -7.34 9.02 28.20
C GLU A 423 -8.72 8.75 28.81
N ASN A 424 -9.36 7.64 28.43
CA ASN A 424 -10.66 7.23 28.97
C ASN A 424 -10.55 6.33 30.21
N GLY A 425 -9.36 6.13 30.77
CA GLY A 425 -9.13 5.35 31.99
C GLY A 425 -9.35 3.84 31.86
N ILE A 426 -9.46 3.33 30.63
CA ILE A 426 -9.65 1.90 30.33
C ILE A 426 -8.33 1.15 30.50
N LEU A 427 -7.23 1.71 30.00
CA LEU A 427 -5.88 1.21 30.23
C LEU A 427 -5.15 2.08 31.24
N LYS A 428 -4.39 1.43 32.13
CA LYS A 428 -3.65 2.03 33.24
C LYS A 428 -2.19 1.61 33.18
N ARG A 429 -1.36 2.23 34.03
CA ARG A 429 0.09 2.02 34.04
C ARG A 429 0.45 0.55 34.20
N GLU A 430 -0.30 -0.15 35.03
CA GLU A 430 -0.09 -1.54 35.39
C GLU A 430 -0.25 -2.50 34.21
N ASP A 431 -1.07 -2.14 33.21
CA ASP A 431 -1.31 -2.94 32.02
C ASP A 431 -0.08 -2.98 31.09
N PHE A 432 0.84 -2.02 31.24
CA PHE A 432 2.08 -1.93 30.44
C PHE A 432 3.31 -2.43 31.19
N LYS A 433 3.13 -3.23 32.24
CA LYS A 433 4.26 -3.89 32.93
C LYS A 433 4.94 -4.88 31.98
N CYS A 434 6.26 -4.82 31.95
CA CYS A 434 7.08 -5.73 31.17
C CYS A 434 8.47 -5.89 31.82
N LYS A 435 9.32 -6.75 31.26
CA LYS A 435 10.68 -6.97 31.77
C LYS A 435 11.50 -5.69 31.87
N LYS A 436 11.36 -4.78 30.90
CA LYS A 436 12.09 -3.50 30.85
C LYS A 436 11.49 -2.42 31.76
N HIS A 437 10.18 -2.52 32.05
CA HIS A 437 9.41 -1.56 32.85
C HIS A 437 8.57 -2.31 33.89
N PRO A 438 9.17 -2.80 35.00
CA PRO A 438 8.48 -3.63 35.98
C PRO A 438 7.37 -2.90 36.74
N ASP A 439 7.47 -1.57 36.87
CA ASP A 439 6.44 -0.71 37.45
C ASP A 439 5.40 -0.25 36.42
N GLY A 440 5.59 -0.61 35.15
CA GLY A 440 4.76 -0.18 34.03
C GLY A 440 4.99 1.28 33.63
N PHE A 441 4.50 1.64 32.45
CA PHE A 441 4.52 3.00 31.91
C PHE A 441 3.13 3.38 31.39
N LEU A 442 2.91 4.65 31.07
CA LEU A 442 1.58 5.11 30.64
C LEU A 442 1.69 5.91 29.35
N PRO A 443 1.28 5.32 28.20
CA PRO A 443 1.25 6.06 26.93
C PRO A 443 0.18 7.15 26.94
N VAL A 444 0.59 8.41 26.83
CA VAL A 444 -0.32 9.56 26.78
C VAL A 444 -0.08 10.41 25.53
N TRP A 445 -1.10 11.17 25.12
CA TRP A 445 -1.02 12.01 23.93
C TRP A 445 0.21 12.93 23.92
N GLY A 446 0.97 12.88 22.83
CA GLY A 446 2.17 13.69 22.62
C GLY A 446 3.41 13.22 23.37
N ASP A 447 3.34 12.18 24.21
CA ASP A 447 4.52 11.55 24.79
C ASP A 447 5.21 10.67 23.74
N SER A 448 6.49 10.94 23.50
CA SER A 448 7.32 10.18 22.59
C SER A 448 8.07 9.03 23.27
N GLN A 449 8.27 9.09 24.59
CA GLN A 449 9.13 8.16 25.33
C GLN A 449 8.48 6.78 25.47
N SER A 450 7.17 6.73 25.71
CA SER A 450 6.42 5.49 25.83
C SER A 450 6.26 4.74 24.50
N VAL A 451 6.32 5.44 23.37
CA VAL A 451 5.94 4.88 22.06
C VAL A 451 6.85 3.74 21.65
N LEU A 452 8.17 3.92 21.73
CA LEU A 452 9.12 2.85 21.40
C LEU A 452 8.94 1.64 22.32
N SER A 453 8.71 1.87 23.61
CA SER A 453 8.48 0.77 24.56
C SER A 453 7.21 0.00 24.21
N LEU A 454 6.13 0.67 23.81
CA LEU A 454 4.90 0.01 23.37
C LEU A 454 5.10 -0.79 22.07
N LEU A 455 5.84 -0.24 21.10
CA LEU A 455 6.18 -0.95 19.86
C LEU A 455 7.08 -2.17 20.14
N GLU A 456 8.00 -2.09 21.11
CA GLU A 456 8.79 -3.22 21.59
C GLU A 456 7.90 -4.33 22.16
N LEU A 457 6.89 -3.99 22.95
CA LEU A 457 5.92 -4.98 23.45
C LEU A 457 5.15 -5.65 22.31
N MET A 458 4.66 -4.88 21.35
CA MET A 458 3.90 -5.39 20.20
C MET A 458 4.72 -6.35 19.34
N VAL A 459 5.94 -5.94 18.95
CA VAL A 459 6.82 -6.77 18.10
C VAL A 459 7.17 -8.09 18.78
N ASN A 460 7.37 -8.08 20.10
CA ASN A 460 7.75 -9.26 20.87
C ASN A 460 6.56 -10.03 21.47
N ARG A 461 5.33 -9.56 21.25
CA ARG A 461 4.12 -10.07 21.92
C ARG A 461 4.28 -10.22 23.44
N GLU A 462 4.89 -9.22 24.09
CA GLU A 462 5.11 -9.23 25.54
C GLU A 462 3.99 -8.48 26.28
N GLY A 463 3.36 -9.15 27.25
CA GLY A 463 2.30 -8.55 28.06
C GLY A 463 1.12 -8.08 27.20
N ILE A 464 0.67 -6.84 27.39
CA ILE A 464 -0.37 -6.22 26.55
C ILE A 464 0.02 -6.18 25.06
N GLY A 465 1.31 -6.24 24.74
CA GLY A 465 1.80 -6.28 23.36
C GLY A 465 1.21 -7.44 22.55
N ASP A 466 0.91 -8.58 23.17
CA ASP A 466 0.29 -9.71 22.49
C ASP A 466 -1.12 -9.38 21.96
N LEU A 467 -1.92 -8.67 22.76
CA LEU A 467 -3.27 -8.24 22.38
C LEU A 467 -3.26 -7.16 21.29
N LEU A 468 -2.18 -6.38 21.22
CA LEU A 468 -2.04 -5.22 20.35
C LEU A 468 -1.32 -5.54 19.03
N ALA A 469 -0.58 -6.65 18.97
CA ALA A 469 0.25 -7.02 17.83
C ALA A 469 -0.56 -7.33 16.56
N ASP A 470 -1.87 -7.51 16.67
CA ASP A 470 -2.75 -7.92 15.56
C ASP A 470 -3.69 -6.81 15.08
N GLY A 471 -3.39 -5.56 15.46
CA GLY A 471 -4.17 -4.39 15.04
C GLY A 471 -5.32 -4.06 16.00
N THR A 472 -5.92 -2.91 15.74
CA THR A 472 -6.90 -2.26 16.60
C THR A 472 -8.21 -3.02 16.71
N LEU A 473 -8.68 -3.64 15.61
CA LEU A 473 -9.92 -4.41 15.63
C LEU A 473 -9.77 -5.64 16.53
N ASN A 474 -8.72 -6.43 16.33
CA ASN A 474 -8.44 -7.61 17.17
C ASN A 474 -8.25 -7.20 18.64
N ALA A 475 -7.49 -6.14 18.92
CA ALA A 475 -7.32 -5.63 20.27
C ALA A 475 -8.66 -5.28 20.96
N SER A 476 -9.60 -4.68 20.22
CA SER A 476 -10.91 -4.27 20.75
C SER A 476 -11.83 -5.42 21.13
N GLU A 477 -11.60 -6.63 20.59
CA GLU A 477 -12.32 -7.84 20.99
C GLU A 477 -11.95 -8.27 22.42
N HIS A 478 -10.74 -7.93 22.87
CA HIS A 478 -10.20 -8.24 24.19
C HIS A 478 -10.29 -7.07 25.18
N ILE A 479 -10.18 -5.82 24.69
CA ILE A 479 -10.23 -4.61 25.51
C ILE A 479 -11.62 -3.99 25.36
N HIS A 480 -12.54 -4.38 26.24
CA HIS A 480 -13.95 -3.99 26.16
C HIS A 480 -14.18 -2.47 26.29
N GLY A 481 -15.26 -1.98 25.67
CA GLY A 481 -15.65 -0.56 25.73
C GLY A 481 -14.87 0.36 24.81
N THR A 482 -14.13 -0.19 23.83
CA THR A 482 -13.21 0.57 22.97
C THR A 482 -13.59 0.60 21.49
N SER A 483 -14.74 0.03 21.11
CA SER A 483 -15.16 -0.09 19.70
C SER A 483 -15.18 1.24 18.94
N ASP A 484 -15.48 2.35 19.64
CA ASP A 484 -15.53 3.69 19.05
C ASP A 484 -14.15 4.32 18.81
N PHE A 485 -13.07 3.69 19.28
CA PHE A 485 -11.68 4.14 19.14
C PHE A 485 -10.94 3.42 18.02
N VAL A 486 -11.51 2.35 17.48
CA VAL A 486 -10.90 1.54 16.43
C VAL A 486 -11.06 2.25 15.10
N MET A 487 -9.96 2.51 14.39
CA MET A 487 -9.94 3.21 13.10
C MET A 487 -9.48 2.27 11.99
N HIS A 488 -10.42 1.53 11.41
CA HIS A 488 -10.14 0.47 10.46
C HIS A 488 -11.19 0.37 9.34
N CYS A 489 -10.84 -0.38 8.31
CA CYS A 489 -11.76 -0.94 7.35
C CYS A 489 -11.58 -2.47 7.30
N ASN A 490 -12.56 -3.20 7.85
CA ASN A 490 -12.60 -4.67 7.92
C ASN A 490 -11.26 -5.34 8.34
N GLY A 491 -10.76 -4.97 9.52
CA GLY A 491 -9.46 -5.37 10.07
C GLY A 491 -8.28 -4.45 9.75
N GLN A 492 -8.23 -3.83 8.56
CA GLN A 492 -7.07 -3.04 8.17
C GLN A 492 -7.18 -1.59 8.69
N GLU A 493 -6.18 -1.13 9.44
CA GLU A 493 -6.11 0.25 9.95
C GLU A 493 -6.15 1.31 8.85
N LEU A 494 -6.80 2.44 9.07
CA LEU A 494 -6.90 3.50 8.06
C LEU A 494 -5.56 4.25 7.87
N PRO A 495 -5.25 4.69 6.63
CA PRO A 495 -4.03 5.43 6.33
C PRO A 495 -4.15 6.91 6.72
N MET A 496 -3.10 7.71 6.46
CA MET A 496 -3.01 9.10 6.86
C MET A 496 -3.81 10.05 5.95
N HIS A 497 -4.96 9.59 5.49
CA HIS A 497 -5.90 10.32 4.64
C HIS A 497 -7.33 10.11 5.13
N ASP A 498 -7.92 11.19 5.64
CA ASP A 498 -9.27 11.22 6.19
C ASP A 498 -10.30 11.17 5.05
N PRO A 499 -11.18 10.17 5.01
CA PRO A 499 -12.12 10.05 3.90
C PRO A 499 -13.18 11.18 3.91
N ARG A 500 -13.38 11.89 5.03
CA ARG A 500 -14.21 13.12 5.08
C ARG A 500 -13.56 14.26 4.29
N TYR A 501 -12.26 14.20 4.06
CA TYR A 501 -11.52 15.12 3.21
C TYR A 501 -11.56 14.70 1.74
N ASN A 502 -11.37 13.40 1.45
CA ASN A 502 -11.38 12.80 0.11
C ASN A 502 -12.46 11.70 -0.01
N PRO A 503 -13.72 12.03 -0.33
CA PRO A 503 -14.83 11.08 -0.29
C PRO A 503 -14.72 9.91 -1.26
N SER A 504 -14.17 10.09 -2.47
CA SER A 504 -13.94 8.96 -3.39
C SER A 504 -12.85 8.01 -2.89
N MET A 505 -11.93 8.49 -2.06
CA MET A 505 -10.97 7.62 -1.37
C MET A 505 -11.67 6.80 -0.27
N GLY A 506 -12.60 7.42 0.46
CA GLY A 506 -13.49 6.72 1.39
C GLY A 506 -14.31 5.60 0.73
N LEU A 507 -14.82 5.84 -0.47
CA LEU A 507 -15.41 4.81 -1.31
C LEU A 507 -14.40 3.66 -1.57
N THR A 508 -13.20 3.98 -2.05
CA THR A 508 -12.21 2.94 -2.37
C THR A 508 -11.73 2.14 -1.16
N TYR A 509 -11.77 2.71 0.05
CA TYR A 509 -11.47 1.97 1.26
C TYR A 509 -12.40 0.78 1.47
N ILE A 510 -13.68 0.91 1.09
CA ILE A 510 -14.70 -0.10 1.36
C ILE A 510 -14.98 -1.06 0.19
N ILE A 511 -14.67 -0.65 -1.05
CA ILE A 511 -14.94 -1.42 -2.28
C ILE A 511 -13.69 -2.05 -2.90
N ASP A 512 -12.48 -1.58 -2.60
CA ASP A 512 -11.28 -2.27 -3.10
C ASP A 512 -11.11 -3.59 -2.33
N PRO A 513 -10.82 -4.71 -3.02
CA PRO A 513 -10.65 -6.01 -2.38
C PRO A 513 -9.56 -6.06 -1.30
N THR A 514 -8.67 -5.06 -1.24
CA THR A 514 -7.73 -4.85 -0.15
C THR A 514 -8.09 -3.58 0.61
N PRO A 515 -8.87 -3.68 1.72
CA PRO A 515 -9.56 -2.54 2.32
C PRO A 515 -8.64 -1.48 2.93
N GLY A 516 -9.21 -0.31 3.19
CA GLY A 516 -8.59 0.74 4.02
C GLY A 516 -7.25 1.23 3.46
N ARG A 517 -7.14 1.42 2.14
CA ARG A 517 -5.88 1.73 1.45
C ARG A 517 -5.99 2.99 0.61
N HIS A 518 -5.06 3.94 0.83
CA HIS A 518 -4.99 5.19 0.05
C HIS A 518 -4.30 5.01 -1.31
N THR A 519 -3.49 3.96 -1.47
CA THR A 519 -2.86 3.59 -2.74
C THR A 519 -3.76 2.70 -3.60
N ALA A 520 -5.06 2.94 -3.57
CA ALA A 520 -6.06 2.28 -4.42
C ALA A 520 -6.68 3.32 -5.36
N GLY A 521 -7.08 2.88 -6.55
CA GLY A 521 -7.56 3.75 -7.63
C GLY A 521 -8.76 4.60 -7.25
N ASN A 522 -8.57 5.90 -7.03
CA ASN A 522 -9.66 6.81 -6.63
C ASN A 522 -9.70 8.10 -7.46
N MET A 523 -10.90 8.66 -7.60
CA MET A 523 -11.13 9.84 -8.44
C MET A 523 -10.49 11.12 -7.89
N ASP A 524 -10.55 11.37 -6.58
CA ASP A 524 -10.11 12.65 -6.00
C ASP A 524 -8.59 12.85 -6.12
N THR A 525 -7.79 11.77 -6.07
CA THR A 525 -6.33 11.87 -6.18
C THR A 525 -5.79 11.46 -7.55
N GLU A 526 -6.30 10.40 -8.18
CA GLU A 526 -5.73 9.95 -9.46
C GLU A 526 -6.44 10.62 -10.65
N GLY A 527 -7.76 10.43 -10.74
CA GLY A 527 -8.57 10.91 -11.86
C GLY A 527 -8.66 12.44 -11.96
N GLY A 528 -8.75 13.11 -10.80
CA GLY A 528 -8.91 14.55 -10.68
C GLY A 528 -7.61 15.37 -10.76
N LEU A 529 -6.44 14.73 -10.61
CA LEU A 529 -5.15 15.42 -10.58
C LEU A 529 -4.25 15.02 -11.77
N GLY A 530 -3.87 13.75 -11.87
CA GLY A 530 -2.73 13.32 -12.69
C GLY A 530 -3.08 12.53 -13.95
N LEU A 531 -4.13 11.70 -13.91
CA LEU A 531 -4.33 10.65 -14.92
C LEU A 531 -4.52 11.17 -16.35
N ASN A 532 -5.34 12.21 -16.55
CA ASN A 532 -5.55 12.80 -17.88
C ASN A 532 -4.28 13.38 -18.51
N PHE A 533 -3.29 13.76 -17.69
CA PHE A 533 -1.99 14.22 -18.19
C PHE A 533 -1.00 13.08 -18.36
N PHE A 534 -1.05 12.10 -17.45
CA PHE A 534 -0.22 10.91 -17.48
C PHE A 534 -0.44 10.08 -18.75
N ILE A 535 -1.71 9.82 -19.12
CA ILE A 535 -2.09 9.08 -20.32
C ILE A 535 -3.09 9.89 -21.13
N LYS A 536 -2.74 10.24 -22.37
CA LYS A 536 -3.59 11.07 -23.24
C LYS A 536 -4.63 10.27 -23.99
N ASP A 537 -4.37 8.98 -24.19
CA ASP A 537 -5.20 8.07 -24.98
C ASP A 537 -6.47 7.64 -24.23
N ILE A 538 -6.54 7.89 -22.91
CA ILE A 538 -7.69 7.58 -22.07
C ILE A 538 -8.15 8.85 -21.35
N LYS A 539 -9.38 9.27 -21.63
CA LYS A 539 -10.02 10.39 -20.93
C LYS A 539 -10.71 9.92 -19.64
N PHE A 540 -10.43 10.59 -18.53
CA PHE A 540 -11.07 10.39 -17.24
C PHE A 540 -11.91 11.61 -16.88
N GLU A 541 -13.22 11.41 -16.76
CA GLU A 541 -14.15 12.48 -16.38
C GLU A 541 -14.27 12.54 -14.86
N ASN A 542 -14.55 13.73 -14.33
CA ASN A 542 -14.75 13.96 -12.90
C ASN A 542 -16.06 14.74 -12.70
N SER A 543 -16.67 14.57 -11.53
CA SER A 543 -17.93 15.21 -11.16
C SER A 543 -17.84 15.82 -9.77
N LYS A 544 -18.64 16.88 -9.54
CA LYS A 544 -18.88 17.41 -8.19
C LYS A 544 -20.03 16.69 -7.47
N ASP A 545 -20.85 15.95 -8.20
CA ASP A 545 -21.85 15.09 -7.59
C ASP A 545 -21.18 13.81 -7.06
N ALA A 546 -21.44 13.46 -5.80
CA ALA A 546 -20.76 12.36 -5.13
C ALA A 546 -21.09 10.99 -5.74
N ILE A 547 -22.33 10.81 -6.17
CA ILE A 547 -22.84 9.56 -6.73
C ILE A 547 -22.27 9.37 -8.14
N GLU A 548 -22.32 10.41 -8.97
CA GLU A 548 -21.71 10.38 -10.30
C GLU A 548 -20.19 10.25 -10.23
N LYS A 549 -19.53 10.91 -9.26
CA LYS A 549 -18.10 10.70 -9.01
C LYS A 549 -17.79 9.24 -8.64
N ALA A 550 -18.63 8.60 -7.83
CA ALA A 550 -18.49 7.18 -7.50
C ALA A 550 -18.62 6.29 -8.75
N ARG A 551 -19.61 6.58 -9.63
CA ARG A 551 -19.77 5.91 -10.92
C ARG A 551 -18.53 6.06 -11.82
N LEU A 552 -18.02 7.29 -11.94
CA LEU A 552 -16.83 7.62 -12.75
C LEU A 552 -15.54 7.00 -12.18
N SER A 553 -15.50 6.70 -10.88
CA SER A 553 -14.35 6.04 -10.24
C SER A 553 -14.09 4.63 -10.79
N ALA A 554 -15.09 3.95 -11.37
CA ALA A 554 -14.92 2.65 -12.01
C ALA A 554 -13.80 2.64 -13.06
N LYS A 555 -13.78 3.64 -13.95
CA LYS A 555 -12.76 3.75 -15.00
C LYS A 555 -11.36 4.02 -14.44
N VAL A 556 -11.28 4.80 -13.37
CA VAL A 556 -10.01 5.06 -12.65
C VAL A 556 -9.50 3.78 -12.00
N VAL A 557 -10.37 3.02 -11.32
CA VAL A 557 -10.01 1.73 -10.71
C VAL A 557 -9.55 0.72 -11.76
N GLN A 558 -10.22 0.64 -12.90
CA GLN A 558 -9.81 -0.21 -14.03
C GLN A 558 -8.38 0.13 -14.46
N PHE A 559 -8.10 1.40 -14.75
CA PHE A 559 -6.75 1.80 -15.16
C PHE A 559 -5.71 1.61 -14.06
N HIS A 560 -6.08 1.81 -12.79
CA HIS A 560 -5.22 1.53 -11.63
C HIS A 560 -4.72 0.09 -11.62
N GLN A 561 -5.59 -0.87 -11.95
CA GLN A 561 -5.17 -2.28 -12.01
C GLN A 561 -4.08 -2.52 -13.04
N VAL A 562 -4.12 -1.81 -14.17
CA VAL A 562 -3.16 -1.98 -15.27
C VAL A 562 -1.78 -1.53 -14.82
N TYR A 563 -1.62 -0.31 -14.33
CA TYR A 563 -0.27 0.19 -14.06
C TYR A 563 0.40 -0.49 -12.87
N GLU A 564 -0.37 -0.98 -11.88
CA GLU A 564 0.14 -1.88 -10.84
C GLU A 564 0.61 -3.23 -11.43
N ALA A 565 -0.17 -3.83 -12.34
CA ALA A 565 0.23 -5.07 -13.03
C ALA A 565 1.45 -4.87 -13.96
N LEU A 566 1.67 -3.66 -14.46
CA LEU A 566 2.89 -3.27 -15.18
C LEU A 566 4.06 -2.98 -14.26
N GLY A 567 3.84 -2.81 -12.95
CA GLY A 567 4.89 -2.49 -11.97
C GLY A 567 5.32 -1.03 -12.00
N ILE A 568 4.47 -0.15 -12.53
CA ILE A 568 4.68 1.30 -12.52
C ILE A 568 4.42 1.81 -11.10
N CYS A 569 5.30 2.67 -10.61
CA CYS A 569 5.09 3.36 -9.34
C CYS A 569 3.84 4.25 -9.41
N LEU A 570 2.90 4.12 -8.46
CA LEU A 570 1.71 4.97 -8.33
C LEU A 570 2.00 6.47 -8.51
N LEU A 571 3.07 6.98 -7.89
CA LEU A 571 3.44 8.40 -7.99
C LEU A 571 3.72 8.87 -9.43
N ALA A 572 3.98 7.97 -10.38
CA ALA A 572 4.28 8.29 -11.78
C ALA A 572 3.20 9.17 -12.44
N ILE A 573 1.95 9.03 -12.01
CA ILE A 573 0.81 9.81 -12.50
C ILE A 573 0.98 11.33 -12.28
N ASN A 574 1.88 11.74 -11.38
CA ASN A 574 2.08 13.13 -10.99
C ASN A 574 3.27 13.81 -11.67
N PHE A 575 4.08 13.14 -12.50
CA PHE A 575 5.40 13.70 -12.86
C PHE A 575 5.56 14.15 -14.30
N ALA A 576 5.09 13.35 -15.25
CA ALA A 576 5.19 13.65 -16.68
C ALA A 576 4.19 12.77 -17.43
N GLN A 577 3.85 13.18 -18.65
CA GLN A 577 3.16 12.30 -19.59
C GLN A 577 3.99 11.03 -19.80
N TYR A 578 3.33 9.89 -19.74
CA TYR A 578 3.94 8.57 -19.80
C TYR A 578 3.57 7.89 -21.13
N PRO A 579 4.55 7.49 -21.95
CA PRO A 579 4.31 6.85 -23.24
C PRO A 579 3.91 5.37 -23.03
N LEU A 580 2.74 5.13 -22.42
CA LEU A 580 2.36 3.81 -21.92
C LEU A 580 2.27 2.78 -23.04
N ILE A 581 1.55 3.11 -24.11
CA ILE A 581 1.26 2.20 -25.22
C ILE A 581 2.55 1.90 -25.97
N GLU A 582 3.35 2.93 -26.26
CA GLU A 582 4.61 2.79 -26.97
C GLU A 582 5.63 1.98 -26.16
N LEU A 583 5.69 2.17 -24.84
CA LEU A 583 6.51 1.35 -23.95
C LEU A 583 6.05 -0.10 -23.91
N LEU A 584 4.73 -0.35 -23.92
CA LEU A 584 4.20 -1.71 -23.94
C LEU A 584 4.58 -2.41 -25.25
N THR A 585 4.28 -1.80 -26.39
CA THR A 585 4.60 -2.34 -27.72
C THR A 585 6.10 -2.54 -27.89
N ALA A 586 6.95 -1.58 -27.50
CA ALA A 586 8.40 -1.76 -27.59
C ALA A 586 8.94 -2.85 -26.65
N THR A 587 8.25 -3.14 -25.55
CA THR A 587 8.64 -4.18 -24.59
C THR A 587 8.24 -5.56 -25.09
N THR A 588 6.98 -5.73 -25.52
CA THR A 588 6.36 -7.05 -25.77
C THR A 588 6.09 -7.36 -27.23
N GLY A 589 6.09 -6.35 -28.11
CA GLY A 589 5.61 -6.48 -29.50
C GLY A 589 4.09 -6.55 -29.60
N TRP A 590 3.36 -6.27 -28.52
CA TRP A 590 1.90 -6.31 -28.53
C TRP A 590 1.33 -5.01 -29.07
N GLU A 591 0.43 -5.13 -30.03
CA GLU A 591 -0.51 -4.07 -30.37
C GLU A 591 -1.65 -4.11 -29.36
N ILE A 592 -1.87 -3.00 -28.66
CA ILE A 592 -2.95 -2.86 -27.69
C ILE A 592 -3.65 -1.52 -27.86
N THR A 593 -4.96 -1.52 -27.73
CA THR A 593 -5.79 -0.33 -27.75
C THR A 593 -6.07 0.20 -26.34
N PRO A 594 -6.40 1.48 -26.18
CA PRO A 594 -6.82 2.03 -24.90
C PRO A 594 -8.04 1.31 -24.27
N SER A 595 -8.94 0.77 -25.11
CA SER A 595 -10.11 0.01 -24.65
C SER A 595 -9.71 -1.33 -24.05
N GLU A 596 -8.79 -2.06 -24.70
CA GLU A 596 -8.27 -3.33 -24.19
C GLU A 596 -7.50 -3.15 -22.87
N ILE A 597 -6.77 -2.03 -22.72
CA ILE A 597 -6.13 -1.67 -21.45
C ILE A 597 -7.16 -1.59 -20.32
N LEU A 598 -8.28 -0.88 -20.53
CA LEU A 598 -9.34 -0.76 -19.53
C LEU A 598 -10.03 -2.10 -19.26
N GLU A 599 -10.21 -2.94 -20.29
CA GLU A 599 -10.78 -4.28 -20.14
C GLU A 599 -9.89 -5.21 -19.30
N ILE A 600 -8.57 -5.20 -19.53
CA ILE A 600 -7.58 -5.90 -18.68
C ILE A 600 -7.72 -5.44 -17.23
N GLY A 601 -7.81 -4.12 -17.02
CA GLY A 601 -8.00 -3.56 -15.70
C GLY A 601 -9.29 -4.00 -15.03
N HIS A 602 -10.39 -4.01 -15.79
CA HIS A 602 -11.70 -4.49 -15.35
C HIS A 602 -11.66 -5.97 -14.97
N ARG A 603 -10.98 -6.80 -15.76
CA ARG A 603 -10.76 -8.22 -15.49
C ARG A 603 -10.01 -8.45 -14.19
N ILE A 604 -8.89 -7.76 -13.99
CA ILE A 604 -8.07 -7.88 -12.76
C ILE A 604 -8.90 -7.46 -11.54
N GLN A 605 -9.58 -6.32 -11.59
CA GLN A 605 -10.41 -5.86 -10.46
C GLN A 605 -11.55 -6.83 -10.16
N THR A 606 -12.22 -7.33 -11.20
CA THR A 606 -13.34 -8.28 -11.05
C THR A 606 -12.88 -9.61 -10.48
N LEU A 607 -11.71 -10.10 -10.86
CA LEU A 607 -11.16 -11.33 -10.30
C LEU A 607 -10.74 -11.17 -8.84
N ARG A 608 -10.15 -10.02 -8.46
CA ARG A 608 -9.89 -9.68 -7.05
C ARG A 608 -11.20 -9.59 -6.26
N GLN A 609 -12.25 -9.00 -6.85
CA GLN A 609 -13.58 -8.91 -6.25
C GLN A 609 -14.20 -10.30 -6.06
N MET A 610 -14.10 -11.18 -7.06
CA MET A 610 -14.57 -12.56 -6.95
C MET A 610 -13.82 -13.35 -5.87
N PHE A 611 -12.51 -13.11 -5.69
CA PHE A 611 -11.76 -13.71 -4.59
C PHE A 611 -12.43 -13.34 -3.25
N ASN A 612 -12.66 -12.04 -3.03
CA ASN A 612 -13.33 -11.59 -1.82
C ASN A 612 -14.76 -12.10 -1.70
N ALA A 613 -15.53 -12.13 -2.78
CA ALA A 613 -16.89 -12.64 -2.77
C ALA A 613 -16.93 -14.11 -2.32
N ARG A 614 -16.07 -14.95 -2.90
CA ARG A 614 -15.92 -16.38 -2.56
C ARG A 614 -15.51 -16.58 -1.11
N GLU A 615 -14.61 -15.73 -0.61
CA GLU A 615 -14.14 -15.76 0.78
C GLU A 615 -15.05 -15.00 1.77
N GLY A 616 -16.10 -14.32 1.31
CA GLY A 616 -17.08 -13.62 2.15
C GLY A 616 -16.73 -12.20 2.57
N ALA A 617 -15.72 -11.61 1.94
CA ALA A 617 -15.19 -10.28 2.22
C ALA A 617 -15.60 -9.26 1.13
N ILE A 618 -16.76 -9.45 0.49
CA ILE A 618 -17.15 -8.78 -0.76
C ILE A 618 -17.23 -7.25 -0.67
N ARG A 619 -17.68 -6.72 0.47
CA ARG A 619 -17.71 -5.31 0.79
C ARG A 619 -17.25 -5.12 2.22
N HIS A 620 -16.47 -4.09 2.46
CA HIS A 620 -15.81 -3.87 3.73
C HIS A 620 -16.54 -2.84 4.58
N GLU A 621 -16.67 -3.13 5.87
CA GLU A 621 -17.16 -2.16 6.86
C GLU A 621 -16.05 -1.18 7.24
N ILE A 622 -16.43 0.03 7.68
CA ILE A 622 -15.50 1.09 8.08
C ILE A 622 -15.95 1.74 9.39
N SER A 623 -15.00 2.18 10.21
CA SER A 623 -15.27 2.88 11.46
C SER A 623 -16.20 4.09 11.29
N GLN A 624 -17.18 4.21 12.18
CA GLN A 624 -18.18 5.30 12.15
C GLN A 624 -17.54 6.69 12.19
N ARG A 625 -16.50 6.87 13.01
CA ARG A 625 -15.77 8.14 13.11
C ARG A 625 -15.16 8.58 11.78
N ALA A 626 -14.69 7.63 10.97
CA ALA A 626 -14.10 7.91 9.67
C ALA A 626 -15.13 8.45 8.68
N ILE A 627 -16.41 8.10 8.80
CA ILE A 627 -17.48 8.61 7.93
C ILE A 627 -18.25 9.79 8.53
N GLY A 628 -17.76 10.36 9.63
CA GLY A 628 -18.36 11.53 10.27
C GLY A 628 -19.44 11.21 11.31
N SER A 629 -19.33 10.07 12.00
CA SER A 629 -20.25 9.65 13.06
C SER A 629 -19.47 9.29 14.35
N PRO A 630 -19.42 10.17 15.37
CA PRO A 630 -20.06 11.48 15.43
C PRO A 630 -19.36 12.50 14.50
N ILE A 631 -20.07 13.59 14.23
CA ILE A 631 -19.60 14.64 13.34
C ILE A 631 -18.57 15.55 14.04
N LEU A 632 -17.64 16.10 13.26
CA LEU A 632 -16.74 17.13 13.77
C LEU A 632 -17.41 18.51 13.72
N GLU A 633 -17.43 19.22 14.85
CA GLU A 633 -18.02 20.57 14.94
C GLU A 633 -17.08 21.69 14.49
N LYS A 634 -15.77 21.41 14.47
CA LYS A 634 -14.70 22.37 14.16
C LYS A 634 -13.72 21.76 13.18
N GLY A 635 -12.92 22.61 12.55
CA GLY A 635 -11.93 22.17 11.56
C GLY A 635 -12.35 22.35 10.10
N PRO A 636 -11.44 22.08 9.16
CA PRO A 636 -11.70 22.20 7.72
C PRO A 636 -12.73 21.18 7.19
N ILE A 637 -12.84 20.03 7.85
CA ILE A 637 -13.81 18.96 7.56
C ILE A 637 -15.01 18.98 8.54
N LYS A 638 -15.31 20.15 9.14
CA LYS A 638 -16.45 20.28 10.04
C LYS A 638 -17.75 19.96 9.32
N ARG A 639 -18.66 19.31 10.03
CA ARG A 639 -19.99 18.96 9.56
C ARG A 639 -20.01 18.10 8.29
N VAL A 640 -18.94 17.36 8.03
CA VAL A 640 -18.89 16.38 6.92
C VAL A 640 -19.35 15.01 7.40
N SER A 641 -20.31 14.43 6.69
CA SER A 641 -20.80 13.06 6.84
C SER A 641 -20.85 12.40 5.46
N LEU A 642 -20.46 11.13 5.38
CA LEU A 642 -20.44 10.38 4.13
C LEU A 642 -21.54 9.32 4.12
N ASP A 643 -22.20 9.19 2.97
CA ASP A 643 -23.04 8.03 2.63
C ASP A 643 -22.31 7.14 1.63
N LEU A 644 -21.53 6.21 2.17
CA LEU A 644 -20.75 5.28 1.35
C LEU A 644 -21.61 4.15 0.76
N GLU A 645 -22.80 3.89 1.29
CA GLU A 645 -23.70 2.85 0.76
C GLU A 645 -24.15 3.22 -0.65
N VAL A 646 -24.68 4.42 -0.81
CA VAL A 646 -25.17 4.91 -2.11
C VAL A 646 -24.03 5.06 -3.11
N MET A 647 -22.87 5.56 -2.66
CA MET A 647 -21.67 5.66 -3.50
C MET A 647 -21.20 4.27 -3.97
N ALA A 648 -21.17 3.28 -3.09
CA ALA A 648 -20.76 1.91 -3.44
C ALA A 648 -21.68 1.30 -4.50
N LYS A 649 -23.01 1.45 -4.35
CA LYS A 649 -23.98 0.94 -5.34
C LYS A 649 -23.82 1.60 -6.72
N ALA A 650 -23.54 2.90 -6.77
CA ALA A 650 -23.27 3.60 -8.01
C ALA A 650 -21.99 3.08 -8.70
N TYR A 651 -20.94 2.84 -7.93
CA TYR A 651 -19.72 2.21 -8.43
C TYR A 651 -19.97 0.77 -8.92
N TYR A 652 -20.71 -0.05 -8.17
CA TYR A 652 -21.01 -1.43 -8.54
C TYR A 652 -21.80 -1.51 -9.85
N THR A 653 -22.81 -0.65 -10.01
CA THR A 653 -23.55 -0.53 -11.28
C THR A 653 -22.60 -0.23 -12.44
N ALA A 654 -21.65 0.70 -12.26
CA ALA A 654 -20.68 1.06 -13.30
C ALA A 654 -19.70 -0.09 -13.64
N MET A 655 -19.40 -0.94 -12.67
CA MET A 655 -18.54 -2.12 -12.83
C MET A 655 -19.28 -3.34 -13.37
N GLY A 656 -20.61 -3.30 -13.50
CA GLY A 656 -21.43 -4.45 -13.86
C GLY A 656 -21.54 -5.47 -12.73
N PHE A 657 -21.61 -5.00 -11.49
CA PHE A 657 -21.79 -5.81 -10.28
C PHE A 657 -23.20 -5.58 -9.72
N ARG A 658 -23.67 -6.52 -8.90
CA ARG A 658 -24.89 -6.41 -8.09
C ARG A 658 -24.71 -5.35 -6.99
N GLU A 659 -25.82 -4.92 -6.37
CA GLU A 659 -25.78 -3.94 -5.28
C GLU A 659 -25.00 -4.39 -4.04
N ASP A 660 -24.84 -5.70 -3.85
CA ASP A 660 -24.02 -6.30 -2.78
C ASP A 660 -22.52 -6.35 -3.12
N GLY A 661 -22.13 -5.97 -4.34
CA GLY A 661 -20.76 -6.00 -4.83
C GLY A 661 -20.36 -7.30 -5.54
N LEU A 662 -21.29 -8.25 -5.72
CA LEU A 662 -21.03 -9.50 -6.46
C LEU A 662 -21.03 -9.24 -7.97
N PRO A 663 -19.96 -9.56 -8.71
CA PRO A 663 -19.95 -9.45 -10.15
C PRO A 663 -21.11 -10.22 -10.80
N LEU A 664 -21.76 -9.60 -11.79
CA LEU A 664 -22.81 -10.27 -12.57
C LEU A 664 -22.19 -11.37 -13.43
N GLU A 665 -22.91 -12.48 -13.62
CA GLU A 665 -22.49 -13.55 -14.52
C GLU A 665 -22.21 -13.04 -15.94
N THR A 666 -23.03 -12.11 -16.44
CA THR A 666 -22.82 -11.44 -17.73
C THR A 666 -21.50 -10.66 -17.79
N THR A 667 -21.10 -10.03 -16.69
CA THR A 667 -19.82 -9.33 -16.55
C THR A 667 -18.66 -10.32 -16.52
N LEU A 668 -18.78 -11.43 -15.77
CA LEU A 668 -17.76 -12.49 -15.73
C LEU A 668 -17.53 -13.09 -17.12
N ASN A 669 -18.60 -13.45 -17.83
CA ASN A 669 -18.51 -14.00 -19.19
C ASN A 669 -17.89 -12.99 -20.16
N LYS A 670 -18.30 -11.71 -20.11
CA LYS A 670 -17.71 -10.65 -20.95
C LYS A 670 -16.20 -10.48 -20.73
N LEU A 671 -15.72 -10.68 -19.50
CA LEU A 671 -14.32 -10.52 -19.13
C LEU A 671 -13.49 -11.82 -19.25
N ASN A 672 -14.05 -12.90 -19.80
CA ASN A 672 -13.43 -14.23 -19.87
C ASN A 672 -13.05 -14.78 -18.48
N LEU A 673 -13.97 -14.64 -17.53
CA LEU A 673 -13.88 -15.14 -16.14
C LEU A 673 -14.96 -16.20 -15.86
N ASP A 674 -15.38 -16.95 -16.87
CA ASP A 674 -16.40 -18.01 -16.78
C ASP A 674 -16.06 -19.07 -15.71
N PHE A 675 -14.77 -19.35 -15.50
CA PHE A 675 -14.30 -20.24 -14.43
C PHE A 675 -14.65 -19.76 -13.01
N CYS A 676 -15.05 -18.50 -12.82
CA CYS A 676 -15.53 -17.95 -11.55
C CYS A 676 -17.03 -18.19 -11.32
N VAL A 677 -17.81 -18.51 -12.36
CA VAL A 677 -19.27 -18.66 -12.27
C VAL A 677 -19.67 -19.75 -11.26
N LYS A 678 -18.89 -20.83 -11.19
CA LYS A 678 -19.07 -21.90 -10.20
C LYS A 678 -19.04 -21.42 -8.74
N ASP A 679 -18.37 -20.29 -8.46
CA ASP A 679 -18.19 -19.76 -7.13
C ASP A 679 -19.30 -18.75 -6.74
N ILE A 680 -20.21 -18.38 -7.67
CA ILE A 680 -21.32 -17.46 -7.39
C ILE A 680 -22.19 -17.98 -6.26
N GLY A 681 -22.58 -19.27 -6.28
CA GLY A 681 -23.47 -19.86 -5.28
C GLY A 681 -22.91 -19.86 -3.85
N VAL A 682 -21.58 -19.92 -3.69
CA VAL A 682 -20.92 -19.82 -2.37
C VAL A 682 -20.57 -18.39 -1.98
N SER A 683 -20.72 -17.45 -2.91
CA SER A 683 -20.52 -16.01 -2.73
C SER A 683 -21.81 -15.27 -2.36
N GLU A 684 -22.91 -16.00 -2.17
CA GLU A 684 -24.20 -15.41 -1.82
C GLU A 684 -24.24 -14.91 -0.37
N GLY A 685 -24.69 -13.67 -0.19
CA GLY A 685 -24.87 -13.06 1.12
C GLY A 685 -24.63 -11.55 1.06
N ASN A 686 -25.71 -10.78 1.15
CA ASN A 686 -25.58 -9.32 1.11
C ASN A 686 -24.78 -8.84 2.33
N PRO A 687 -23.80 -7.93 2.17
CA PRO A 687 -23.27 -7.22 3.33
C PRO A 687 -24.41 -6.48 4.05
N ASN A 688 -24.25 -6.20 5.34
CA ASN A 688 -25.17 -5.29 6.02
C ASN A 688 -25.07 -3.90 5.37
N PRO A 689 -26.19 -3.17 5.19
CA PRO A 689 -26.14 -1.80 4.73
C PRO A 689 -25.15 -0.98 5.55
N LEU A 690 -24.31 -0.18 4.89
CA LEU A 690 -23.39 0.74 5.54
C LEU A 690 -24.18 1.95 6.01
N ILE A 691 -24.46 2.01 7.31
CA ILE A 691 -25.24 3.08 7.92
C ILE A 691 -24.29 4.09 8.56
N ASN A 692 -24.49 5.37 8.23
CA ASN A 692 -23.94 6.47 9.01
C ASN A 692 -24.88 6.77 10.17
N LYS A 693 -24.54 6.32 11.39
CA LYS A 693 -25.44 6.41 12.56
C LYS A 693 -25.85 7.84 12.90
N TRP A 694 -24.97 8.82 12.69
CA TRP A 694 -25.28 10.23 12.90
C TRP A 694 -26.29 10.73 11.86
N ALA A 695 -26.06 10.45 10.57
CA ALA A 695 -26.95 10.91 9.51
C ALA A 695 -28.35 10.28 9.60
N GLU A 696 -28.43 9.01 9.97
CA GLU A 696 -29.70 8.31 10.21
C GLU A 696 -30.50 8.99 11.33
N LYS A 697 -29.85 9.33 12.45
CA LYS A 697 -30.48 10.01 13.59
C LYS A 697 -30.98 11.42 13.23
N GLU A 698 -30.27 12.15 12.39
CA GLU A 698 -30.60 13.51 11.97
C GLU A 698 -31.57 13.57 10.76
N GLY A 699 -32.13 12.44 10.33
CA GLY A 699 -33.12 12.39 9.25
C GLY A 699 -32.52 12.43 7.83
N ASN A 700 -31.39 11.74 7.61
CA ASN A 700 -30.64 11.65 6.35
C ASN A 700 -30.02 12.97 5.86
N SER A 701 -29.65 13.88 6.75
CA SER A 701 -28.88 15.08 6.38
C SER A 701 -27.43 14.70 5.99
N ILE A 702 -27.25 14.11 4.81
CA ILE A 702 -25.93 13.81 4.24
C ILE A 702 -25.30 15.14 3.84
N ASN A 703 -24.09 15.40 4.35
CA ASN A 703 -23.37 16.62 4.03
C ASN A 703 -21.95 16.25 3.63
N PHE A 704 -21.69 16.21 2.33
CA PHE A 704 -20.34 15.99 1.81
C PHE A 704 -19.39 17.19 2.00
N GLY A 705 -19.84 18.25 2.67
CA GLY A 705 -19.07 19.46 2.97
C GLY A 705 -18.90 20.40 1.77
N LYS A 706 -18.44 21.63 2.06
CA LYS A 706 -18.05 22.60 1.01
C LYS A 706 -16.82 22.15 0.21
N ASN A 707 -16.10 21.12 0.66
CA ASN A 707 -14.85 20.65 0.06
C ASN A 707 -15.05 19.83 -1.23
N TYR A 708 -16.29 19.51 -1.61
CA TYR A 708 -16.59 19.05 -2.97
C TYR A 708 -16.41 20.15 -4.04
N GLU A 709 -16.30 21.42 -3.62
CA GLU A 709 -15.85 22.52 -4.47
C GLU A 709 -14.33 22.70 -4.40
N TRP A 710 -13.56 21.77 -4.96
CA TRP A 710 -12.11 21.97 -5.11
C TRP A 710 -11.83 23.25 -5.90
N ARG A 711 -11.27 24.26 -5.23
CA ARG A 711 -10.69 25.45 -5.88
C ARG A 711 -9.18 25.22 -5.96
N PHE A 712 -8.68 24.87 -7.13
CA PHE A 712 -7.25 24.89 -7.39
C PHE A 712 -6.80 26.34 -7.51
N PHE A 713 -5.63 26.69 -6.98
CA PHE A 713 -4.97 27.96 -7.30
C PHE A 713 -4.58 27.93 -8.78
N THR A 714 -5.50 28.29 -9.67
CA THR A 714 -5.18 28.55 -11.07
C THR A 714 -4.52 29.92 -11.11
N GLY A 715 -3.19 29.95 -11.13
CA GLY A 715 -2.44 31.10 -11.63
C GLY A 715 -2.66 31.19 -13.14
N GLY A 716 -3.79 31.78 -13.53
CA GLY A 716 -3.97 32.43 -14.82
C GLY A 716 -3.65 33.90 -14.67
#